data_AF-A0A4U0TXZ1-F1
#
_entry.id   AF-A0A4U0TXZ1-F1
#
_cell.length_a   1.000
_cell.length_b   1.000
_cell.length_c   1.000
_cell.angle_alpha   90.00
_cell.angle_beta   90.00
_cell.angle_gamma   90.00
#
_symmetry.space_group_name_H-M   'P 1'
#
loop_
_entity.id
_entity.type
_entity.pdbx_description
1 polymer ?
#
loop_
_entity_poly.entity_id
_entity_poly.type
_entity_poly.pdbx_seq_one_letter_code
_entity_poly.pdbx_strand_id
1 'polypeptide(L)'
;MLRVSLGLVFAATASKALAKSNYDSHHLHNQHAPPEWPPGLLWHSSKGFGQCKCFPGDDCWPSQEEWDHLNETVDGRLIATVPLASPCYQSWDDYDDATCATLQASWTKPGTHIDTSSSVMAPFFANQSCDPFQVGKLPCVVGTYVQYAIDVATVAHVQAGLKFASEHNIRLVVRNTGHDYNGKSTGAGALGLWMHHLKDIEVVDWRDSHYTGKALSIGAGVEGLEAYVAADAAGLHVVGGTCPSVGLAGGYSQGGGHSPLASLHGLAADQILELEVVTAEGDHLIANRQQNHDLYWAMAGGGAGTFAITLSMKYKAHRDHAFSGMTLDYATTNVSADTHYEAINFLHTLLPSLTARRISVVWYFTSEYLRISPITAPQISAAGLKAIMNPLETKLTSLGIDYDATYTEYTGFLPYYNGTANPDQPIDVGIAQYGGRLIPRSVLTNAGTCQDLTDAYRFINERGAQFIGVALNVSFAVAGDVDNAVLPAWRDATIATVITTPWSFQKPWSEMQHLATLMTETLLPAIDAAVPTPPHCYLNEGNFQEPRWREVFYGENYARLLAVKDRYDPDRLLFRDRKHHYDDPLTKYHGHGEIVAQLLGLLKLLAHHISRTLRHPRRLVHSTSERSVRRQRSKASQASNPRSVNSFDILAAAPAAMTPRIHCVRHAQGYHNLSVANHSIHDPLLTPYGEEQCRELARTFPYHDRIDLVVASPIKRTMYTALLGFGTDLERTGMKVLAMPELQETSDLPCDTGSSPEELAKELDGKPVDLSLVQPGWNNKKMKYAANSRAIESRAREARLWLMSRPEKDIVVVTHGGFLHYFTEDWSGSDRFQGTGWANTEVRTYAFSASETEQAHLLETPESRQRRRGDDNKALDREEQAQLKRTVPAAQQQERGMGGGGGAARRSTAAKEAQQLQAKV
;
A
#
# COMPACT_ATOMS: atom_id res chain seq x y z
N MET A 1 -3.01 -84.97 22.52
CA MET A 1 -3.98 -84.01 23.08
C MET A 1 -4.55 -83.25 21.88
N LEU A 2 -5.63 -83.74 21.25
CA LEU A 2 -7.03 -83.30 21.45
C LEU A 2 -7.20 -81.76 21.30
N ARG A 3 -8.08 -81.22 20.44
CA ARG A 3 -9.02 -81.79 19.42
C ARG A 3 -9.40 -80.65 18.42
N VAL A 4 -9.39 -80.88 17.09
CA VAL A 4 -10.57 -80.96 16.16
C VAL A 4 -11.27 -79.60 15.86
N SER A 5 -11.66 -79.20 14.63
CA SER A 5 -11.42 -79.67 13.23
C SER A 5 -11.96 -78.65 12.19
N LEU A 6 -11.52 -78.80 10.92
CA LEU A 6 -12.13 -78.52 9.59
C LEU A 6 -13.37 -77.56 9.45
N GLY A 7 -13.54 -76.81 8.35
CA GLY A 7 -12.69 -76.63 7.15
C GLY A 7 -13.47 -76.15 5.89
N LEU A 8 -12.74 -75.99 4.77
CA LEU A 8 -13.11 -76.32 3.35
C LEU A 8 -14.32 -75.58 2.71
N VAL A 9 -14.37 -75.17 1.42
CA VAL A 9 -13.52 -75.26 0.19
C VAL A 9 -13.82 -74.00 -0.67
N PHE A 10 -13.30 -73.70 -1.88
CA PHE A 10 -12.50 -74.42 -2.91
C PHE A 10 -11.55 -73.43 -3.62
N ALA A 11 -10.91 -73.84 -4.73
CA ALA A 11 -10.08 -73.04 -5.64
C ALA A 11 -10.40 -73.39 -7.12
N ALA A 12 -9.95 -72.57 -8.09
CA ALA A 12 -9.04 -72.99 -9.18
C ALA A 12 -9.09 -72.13 -10.49
N THR A 13 -7.95 -71.53 -10.82
CA THR A 13 -7.29 -71.45 -12.15
C THR A 13 -8.04 -71.04 -13.45
N ALA A 14 -7.64 -69.86 -13.95
CA ALA A 14 -6.99 -69.60 -15.25
C ALA A 14 -7.59 -70.08 -16.60
N SER A 15 -7.72 -69.15 -17.55
CA SER A 15 -7.09 -69.27 -18.90
C SER A 15 -7.05 -67.93 -19.66
N LYS A 16 -6.14 -67.84 -20.65
CA LYS A 16 -5.80 -66.63 -21.43
C LYS A 16 -6.48 -66.57 -22.81
N ALA A 17 -6.66 -65.34 -23.29
CA ALA A 17 -6.37 -64.84 -24.65
C ALA A 17 -7.38 -64.93 -25.83
N LEU A 18 -7.53 -63.74 -26.45
CA LEU A 18 -7.52 -63.41 -27.89
C LEU A 18 -8.70 -63.81 -28.82
N ALA A 19 -9.40 -62.78 -29.31
CA ALA A 19 -9.66 -62.58 -30.75
C ALA A 19 -9.96 -61.08 -31.08
N LYS A 20 -9.53 -60.61 -32.26
CA LYS A 20 -9.79 -59.27 -32.85
C LYS A 20 -10.67 -59.41 -34.10
N SER A 21 -11.56 -58.44 -34.37
CA SER A 21 -11.88 -57.83 -35.69
C SER A 21 -13.18 -57.00 -35.58
N ASN A 22 -13.18 -55.67 -35.69
CA ASN A 22 -13.14 -54.79 -36.90
C ASN A 22 -14.50 -54.54 -37.58
N TYR A 23 -14.92 -53.27 -37.62
CA TYR A 23 -15.85 -52.59 -38.56
C TYR A 23 -17.30 -53.17 -38.67
N ASP A 24 -18.35 -52.40 -38.97
CA ASP A 24 -18.44 -51.16 -39.73
C ASP A 24 -19.59 -50.22 -39.25
N SER A 25 -19.76 -49.10 -39.97
CA SER A 25 -20.58 -47.91 -39.71
C SER A 25 -22.06 -48.00 -40.13
N HIS A 26 -22.95 -47.23 -39.48
CA HIS A 26 -23.94 -46.35 -40.11
C HIS A 26 -24.75 -45.48 -39.10
N HIS A 27 -25.19 -44.29 -39.54
CA HIS A 27 -25.98 -43.32 -38.76
C HIS A 27 -27.43 -43.74 -38.47
N LEU A 28 -28.00 -43.25 -37.36
CA LEU A 28 -29.31 -42.55 -37.34
C LEU A 28 -29.54 -41.74 -36.04
N HIS A 29 -30.60 -40.92 -36.03
CA HIS A 29 -30.78 -39.75 -35.14
C HIS A 29 -31.49 -40.00 -33.79
N ASN A 30 -31.08 -39.17 -32.81
CA ASN A 30 -31.88 -38.52 -31.75
C ASN A 30 -32.55 -39.31 -30.61
N GLN A 31 -32.60 -38.60 -29.47
CA GLN A 31 -33.37 -38.85 -28.24
C GLN A 31 -32.96 -40.09 -27.43
N HIS A 32 -32.19 -39.86 -26.36
CA HIS A 32 -32.63 -40.06 -24.97
C HIS A 32 -31.68 -39.31 -24.01
N ALA A 33 -32.16 -38.97 -22.82
CA ALA A 33 -31.38 -38.27 -21.80
C ALA A 33 -30.25 -39.17 -21.25
N PRO A 34 -29.11 -38.61 -20.80
CA PRO A 34 -28.07 -39.40 -20.15
C PRO A 34 -28.59 -40.00 -18.84
N PRO A 35 -28.13 -41.21 -18.47
CA PRO A 35 -28.59 -41.88 -17.24
C PRO A 35 -28.11 -41.15 -15.99
N GLU A 36 -28.89 -41.24 -14.93
CA GLU A 36 -28.51 -40.77 -13.59
C GLU A 36 -27.29 -41.58 -13.10
N TRP A 37 -26.17 -40.89 -12.86
CA TRP A 37 -25.03 -41.47 -12.14
C TRP A 37 -25.33 -41.40 -10.63
N PRO A 38 -24.90 -42.40 -9.83
CA PRO A 38 -25.19 -42.43 -8.40
C PRO A 38 -24.60 -41.20 -7.70
N PRO A 39 -25.26 -40.67 -6.65
CA PRO A 39 -24.71 -39.56 -5.90
C PRO A 39 -23.31 -39.90 -5.37
N GLY A 40 -22.32 -39.09 -5.72
CA GLY A 40 -21.03 -39.12 -5.05
C GLY A 40 -21.22 -38.90 -3.55
N LEU A 41 -20.32 -39.43 -2.73
CA LEU A 41 -20.29 -39.11 -1.31
C LEU A 41 -20.04 -37.61 -1.15
N LEU A 42 -21.11 -36.85 -0.91
CA LEU A 42 -21.01 -35.50 -0.40
C LEU A 42 -20.35 -35.59 0.98
N TRP A 43 -19.12 -35.07 1.10
CA TRP A 43 -18.37 -35.02 2.35
C TRP A 43 -18.97 -33.98 3.30
N HIS A 44 -20.16 -34.27 3.84
CA HIS A 44 -20.76 -33.45 4.88
C HIS A 44 -20.00 -33.66 6.19
N SER A 45 -19.11 -32.72 6.52
CA SER A 45 -18.59 -32.61 7.88
C SER A 45 -19.76 -32.37 8.84
N SER A 46 -20.08 -33.39 9.62
CA SER A 46 -21.10 -33.30 10.68
C SER A 46 -20.55 -32.72 11.98
N LYS A 47 -19.33 -32.17 11.97
CA LYS A 47 -18.73 -31.48 13.11
C LYS A 47 -18.85 -29.97 12.87
N GLY A 48 -19.69 -29.31 13.66
CA GLY A 48 -19.70 -27.86 13.76
C GLY A 48 -18.38 -27.38 14.35
N PHE A 49 -17.39 -27.14 13.51
CA PHE A 49 -16.08 -26.65 13.93
C PHE A 49 -16.22 -25.26 14.55
N GLY A 50 -15.41 -24.99 15.57
CA GLY A 50 -15.38 -23.68 16.22
C GLY A 50 -14.92 -22.57 15.26
N GLN A 51 -14.98 -21.32 15.71
CA GLN A 51 -14.57 -20.16 14.90
C GLN A 51 -13.07 -20.14 14.52
N CYS A 52 -12.26 -21.07 15.04
CA CYS A 52 -10.81 -21.16 14.87
C CYS A 52 -10.40 -22.49 14.21
N LYS A 53 -9.24 -22.49 13.55
CA LYS A 53 -8.52 -23.72 13.15
C LYS A 53 -7.85 -24.35 14.37
N CYS A 54 -7.73 -25.68 14.37
CA CYS A 54 -7.04 -26.42 15.42
C CYS A 54 -5.52 -26.17 15.37
N PHE A 55 -4.87 -26.09 16.53
CA PHE A 55 -3.47 -25.71 16.69
C PHE A 55 -2.69 -26.74 17.53
N PRO A 56 -1.37 -26.88 17.35
CA PRO A 56 -0.55 -27.75 18.20
C PRO A 56 -0.73 -27.46 19.70
N GLY A 57 -1.18 -28.48 20.44
CA GLY A 57 -1.47 -28.40 21.88
C GLY A 57 -2.95 -28.24 22.24
N ASP A 58 -3.84 -28.02 21.27
CA ASP A 58 -5.30 -28.08 21.49
C ASP A 58 -5.79 -29.53 21.63
N ASP A 59 -6.88 -29.75 22.37
CA ASP A 59 -7.55 -31.07 22.52
C ASP A 59 -8.04 -31.66 21.17
N CYS A 60 -8.18 -30.83 20.13
CA CYS A 60 -8.56 -31.27 18.78
C CYS A 60 -7.38 -31.67 17.89
N TRP A 61 -6.14 -31.45 18.33
CA TRP A 61 -4.96 -31.66 17.51
C TRP A 61 -4.77 -33.17 17.24
N PRO A 62 -4.48 -33.60 15.99
CA PRO A 62 -4.38 -35.03 15.72
C PRO A 62 -3.27 -35.66 16.56
N SER A 63 -3.59 -36.84 17.06
CA SER A 63 -2.66 -37.75 17.71
C SER A 63 -1.53 -38.17 16.76
N GLN A 64 -0.44 -38.70 17.32
CA GLN A 64 0.67 -39.20 16.51
C GLN A 64 0.21 -40.32 15.56
N GLU A 65 -0.70 -41.20 15.98
CA GLU A 65 -1.26 -42.27 15.15
C GLU A 65 -2.04 -41.73 13.93
N GLU A 66 -2.76 -40.62 14.08
CA GLU A 66 -3.44 -39.96 12.96
C GLU A 66 -2.45 -39.30 11.98
N TRP A 67 -1.35 -38.71 12.48
CA TRP A 67 -0.26 -38.18 11.64
C TRP A 67 0.52 -39.30 10.94
N ASP A 68 0.78 -40.41 11.62
CA ASP A 68 1.46 -41.58 11.06
C ASP A 68 0.60 -42.23 9.96
N HIS A 69 -0.73 -42.36 10.18
CA HIS A 69 -1.67 -42.82 9.15
C HIS A 69 -1.73 -41.87 7.94
N LEU A 70 -1.67 -40.54 8.14
CA LEU A 70 -1.52 -39.60 7.02
C LEU A 70 -0.20 -39.87 6.27
N ASN A 71 0.90 -40.09 6.98
CA ASN A 71 2.20 -40.38 6.39
C ASN A 71 2.18 -41.65 5.53
N GLU A 72 1.57 -42.74 6.03
CA GLU A 72 1.32 -43.96 5.24
C GLU A 72 0.45 -43.68 4.00
N THR A 73 -0.57 -42.83 4.14
CA THR A 73 -1.48 -42.44 3.03
C THR A 73 -0.77 -41.61 1.95
N VAL A 74 0.34 -40.93 2.28
CA VAL A 74 1.16 -40.16 1.32
C VAL A 74 2.51 -40.81 1.00
N ASP A 75 2.59 -42.13 1.05
CA ASP A 75 3.78 -42.92 0.68
C ASP A 75 5.06 -42.55 1.46
N GLY A 76 4.93 -42.16 2.73
CA GLY A 76 6.06 -41.74 3.57
C GLY A 76 6.55 -40.30 3.33
N ARG A 77 5.78 -39.48 2.60
CA ARG A 77 6.16 -38.11 2.20
C ARG A 77 5.66 -37.01 3.14
N LEU A 78 5.21 -37.34 4.35
CA LEU A 78 4.91 -36.36 5.39
C LEU A 78 6.20 -35.98 6.15
N ILE A 79 6.52 -34.69 6.13
CA ILE A 79 7.71 -34.10 6.74
C ILE A 79 7.29 -33.32 7.98
N ALA A 80 7.76 -33.74 9.16
CA ALA A 80 7.71 -32.92 10.37
C ALA A 80 8.68 -31.73 10.21
N THR A 81 8.23 -30.51 10.52
CA THR A 81 9.06 -29.32 10.27
C THR A 81 10.17 -29.18 11.30
N VAL A 82 11.39 -29.42 10.84
CA VAL A 82 12.63 -28.94 11.44
C VAL A 82 12.93 -27.56 10.79
N PRO A 83 12.98 -26.45 11.55
CA PRO A 83 13.27 -25.13 10.98
C PRO A 83 14.69 -25.09 10.39
N LEU A 84 14.88 -24.51 9.21
CA LEU A 84 16.19 -24.50 8.50
C LEU A 84 17.38 -24.03 9.35
N ALA A 85 17.16 -23.15 10.32
CA ALA A 85 18.21 -22.63 11.20
C ALA A 85 18.43 -23.45 12.49
N SER A 86 17.77 -24.61 12.71
CA SER A 86 17.97 -25.45 13.89
C SER A 86 19.43 -25.84 14.17
N PRO A 87 20.32 -26.06 13.17
CA PRO A 87 21.74 -26.33 13.45
C PRO A 87 22.46 -25.18 14.18
N CYS A 88 21.89 -23.97 14.22
CA CYS A 88 22.42 -22.86 15.03
C CYS A 88 22.07 -22.93 16.52
N TYR A 89 21.27 -23.90 16.96
CA TYR A 89 20.69 -23.92 18.31
C TYR A 89 20.86 -25.25 19.02
N GLN A 90 21.59 -25.23 20.14
CA GLN A 90 21.82 -26.37 21.05
C GLN A 90 20.55 -26.99 21.67
N SER A 91 19.37 -26.45 21.38
CA SER A 91 18.07 -27.00 21.79
C SER A 91 17.51 -28.03 20.80
N TRP A 92 18.18 -28.26 19.67
CA TRP A 92 17.84 -29.26 18.66
C TRP A 92 18.99 -30.26 18.49
N ASP A 93 18.64 -31.51 18.17
CA ASP A 93 19.60 -32.62 18.07
C ASP A 93 20.55 -32.51 16.87
N ASP A 94 20.28 -31.60 15.93
CA ASP A 94 21.04 -31.33 14.70
C ASP A 94 22.02 -30.13 14.81
N TYR A 95 22.27 -29.65 16.03
CA TYR A 95 23.20 -28.55 16.30
C TYR A 95 24.61 -28.78 15.71
N ASP A 96 25.04 -27.87 14.83
CA ASP A 96 26.37 -27.83 14.22
C ASP A 96 26.77 -26.38 13.89
N ASP A 97 27.82 -25.88 14.55
CA ASP A 97 28.37 -24.54 14.34
C ASP A 97 28.86 -24.32 12.89
N ALA A 98 29.34 -25.36 12.20
CA ALA A 98 29.84 -25.23 10.82
C ALA A 98 28.69 -25.03 9.81
N THR A 99 27.63 -25.81 9.94
CA THR A 99 26.37 -25.61 9.21
C THR A 99 25.75 -24.26 9.55
N CYS A 100 25.74 -23.87 10.83
CA CYS A 100 25.23 -22.55 11.24
C CYS A 100 25.98 -21.38 10.57
N ALA A 101 27.32 -21.40 10.56
CA ALA A 101 28.12 -20.38 9.90
C ALA A 101 27.86 -20.33 8.38
N THR A 102 27.65 -21.49 7.76
CA THR A 102 27.30 -21.60 6.33
C THR A 102 25.92 -21.00 6.04
N LEU A 103 24.93 -21.27 6.90
CA LEU A 103 23.60 -20.66 6.81
C LEU A 103 23.66 -19.15 7.01
N GLN A 104 24.39 -18.64 8.02
CA GLN A 104 24.56 -17.20 8.25
C GLN A 104 25.15 -16.47 7.03
N ALA A 105 26.12 -17.08 6.34
CA ALA A 105 26.75 -16.53 5.15
C ALA A 105 25.86 -16.57 3.88
N SER A 106 24.84 -17.43 3.86
CA SER A 106 23.99 -17.69 2.69
C SER A 106 22.50 -17.37 2.91
N TRP A 107 22.11 -16.83 4.07
CA TRP A 107 20.71 -16.59 4.46
C TRP A 107 19.95 -15.57 3.59
N THR A 108 20.65 -14.77 2.79
CA THR A 108 20.01 -13.88 1.81
C THR A 108 19.91 -14.52 0.42
N LYS A 109 20.42 -15.75 0.21
CA LYS A 109 20.43 -16.40 -1.11
C LYS A 109 19.20 -17.28 -1.28
N PRO A 110 18.40 -17.13 -2.36
CA PRO A 110 17.17 -17.91 -2.55
C PRO A 110 17.37 -19.43 -2.45
N GLY A 111 18.46 -19.96 -3.02
CA GLY A 111 18.76 -21.40 -3.01
C GLY A 111 18.85 -22.00 -1.60
N THR A 112 19.19 -21.20 -0.59
CA THR A 112 19.23 -21.61 0.82
C THR A 112 17.83 -21.99 1.35
N HIS A 113 16.74 -21.47 0.77
CA HIS A 113 15.38 -21.63 1.28
C HIS A 113 14.47 -22.54 0.43
N ILE A 114 14.77 -22.73 -0.85
CA ILE A 114 13.84 -23.32 -1.83
C ILE A 114 13.66 -24.82 -1.60
N ASP A 115 14.78 -25.53 -1.43
CA ASP A 115 14.85 -26.98 -1.19
C ASP A 115 14.43 -27.34 0.25
N THR A 116 13.50 -26.56 0.81
CA THR A 116 12.94 -26.75 2.15
C THR A 116 11.42 -26.67 2.12
N SER A 117 10.77 -27.52 2.92
CA SER A 117 9.31 -27.59 3.03
C SER A 117 8.68 -26.43 3.82
N SER A 118 9.49 -25.58 4.48
CA SER A 118 9.03 -24.63 5.50
C SER A 118 9.66 -23.23 5.45
N SER A 119 10.91 -23.07 4.99
CA SER A 119 11.68 -21.83 5.16
C SER A 119 11.14 -20.65 4.35
N VAL A 120 11.03 -19.46 4.95
CA VAL A 120 10.35 -18.30 4.35
C VAL A 120 11.35 -17.20 4.00
N MET A 121 11.32 -16.73 2.76
CA MET A 121 12.25 -15.68 2.26
C MET A 121 11.87 -14.25 2.70
N ALA A 122 10.64 -14.05 3.17
CA ALA A 122 10.13 -12.80 3.71
C ALA A 122 10.21 -12.82 5.26
N PRO A 123 11.24 -12.25 5.89
CA PRO A 123 11.58 -12.58 7.29
C PRO A 123 10.59 -12.01 8.30
N PHE A 124 9.80 -11.00 7.92
CA PHE A 124 8.66 -10.53 8.71
C PHE A 124 7.69 -11.69 9.04
N PHE A 125 7.52 -12.63 8.11
CA PHE A 125 6.64 -13.79 8.27
C PHE A 125 7.32 -15.03 8.87
N ALA A 126 8.66 -15.03 8.98
CA ALA A 126 9.38 -15.94 9.85
C ALA A 126 9.31 -15.51 11.33
N ASN A 127 9.03 -14.23 11.59
CA ASN A 127 8.77 -13.67 12.93
C ASN A 127 9.85 -14.03 13.98
N GLN A 128 11.11 -14.09 13.55
CA GLN A 128 12.26 -14.52 14.37
C GLN A 128 12.10 -15.91 15.06
N SER A 129 11.21 -16.77 14.55
CA SER A 129 10.83 -18.04 15.18
C SER A 129 12.02 -19.00 15.31
N CYS A 130 12.83 -19.09 14.26
CA CYS A 130 14.14 -19.71 14.28
C CYS A 130 14.96 -19.06 13.16
N ASP A 131 15.98 -18.30 13.55
CA ASP A 131 16.69 -17.33 12.72
C ASP A 131 18.17 -17.35 13.15
N PRO A 132 19.12 -17.58 12.23
CA PRO A 132 20.50 -17.89 12.59
C PRO A 132 21.24 -16.71 13.24
N PHE A 133 20.63 -15.52 13.31
CA PHE A 133 21.18 -14.31 13.93
C PHE A 133 20.60 -14.02 15.34
N GLN A 134 19.66 -14.84 15.83
CA GLN A 134 19.03 -14.70 17.15
C GLN A 134 19.51 -15.72 18.19
N VAL A 135 20.54 -16.51 17.87
CA VAL A 135 21.19 -17.45 18.79
C VAL A 135 21.55 -16.78 20.12
N GLY A 136 21.18 -17.41 21.23
CA GLY A 136 21.39 -16.88 22.59
C GLY A 136 20.47 -15.72 23.01
N LYS A 137 19.59 -15.22 22.11
CA LYS A 137 18.61 -14.15 22.42
C LYS A 137 17.17 -14.68 22.46
N LEU A 138 16.82 -15.55 21.52
CA LEU A 138 15.50 -16.17 21.37
C LEU A 138 15.67 -17.69 21.21
N PRO A 139 14.70 -18.52 21.61
CA PRO A 139 14.70 -19.95 21.31
C PRO A 139 14.36 -20.20 19.83
N CYS A 140 14.89 -21.28 19.24
CA CYS A 140 14.45 -21.78 17.93
C CYS A 140 13.20 -22.64 18.09
N VAL A 141 12.11 -22.20 17.48
CA VAL A 141 10.81 -22.90 17.44
C VAL A 141 10.24 -22.88 16.01
N VAL A 142 9.32 -23.80 15.72
CA VAL A 142 8.57 -23.82 14.44
C VAL A 142 7.79 -22.52 14.24
N GLY A 143 7.09 -22.05 15.28
CA GLY A 143 6.46 -20.73 15.33
C GLY A 143 5.48 -20.46 14.19
N THR A 144 5.91 -19.62 13.23
CA THR A 144 5.10 -19.18 12.08
C THR A 144 5.28 -20.02 10.81
N TYR A 145 6.23 -20.97 10.82
CA TYR A 145 6.37 -21.99 9.79
C TYR A 145 5.21 -23.00 9.88
N VAL A 146 5.01 -23.78 8.80
CA VAL A 146 4.08 -24.93 8.82
C VAL A 146 4.56 -25.96 9.85
N GLN A 147 3.65 -26.72 10.46
CA GLN A 147 4.00 -27.74 11.46
C GLN A 147 4.44 -29.04 10.78
N TYR A 148 3.68 -29.45 9.77
CA TYR A 148 3.98 -30.56 8.89
C TYR A 148 3.87 -30.10 7.44
N ALA A 149 4.54 -30.80 6.52
CA ALA A 149 4.37 -30.60 5.09
C ALA A 149 4.32 -31.95 4.36
N ILE A 150 3.42 -32.07 3.39
CA ILE A 150 3.44 -33.18 2.42
C ILE A 150 4.30 -32.74 1.25
N ASP A 151 5.38 -33.46 0.98
CA ASP A 151 6.08 -33.38 -0.30
C ASP A 151 5.18 -34.03 -1.36
N VAL A 152 4.67 -33.23 -2.31
CA VAL A 152 3.66 -33.67 -3.28
C VAL A 152 4.33 -34.28 -4.51
N ALA A 153 4.00 -35.54 -4.80
CA ALA A 153 4.35 -36.20 -6.07
C ALA A 153 3.12 -36.65 -6.89
N THR A 154 1.92 -36.72 -6.29
CA THR A 154 0.72 -37.22 -6.96
C THR A 154 -0.53 -36.41 -6.60
N VAL A 155 -1.57 -36.52 -7.45
CA VAL A 155 -2.93 -36.02 -7.15
C VAL A 155 -3.43 -36.53 -5.79
N ALA A 156 -3.17 -37.81 -5.49
CA ALA A 156 -3.63 -38.47 -4.27
C ALA A 156 -3.02 -37.85 -3.00
N HIS A 157 -1.76 -37.39 -3.05
CA HIS A 157 -1.12 -36.71 -1.92
C HIS A 157 -1.80 -35.38 -1.59
N VAL A 158 -2.22 -34.62 -2.62
CA VAL A 158 -2.99 -33.39 -2.45
C VAL A 158 -4.38 -33.68 -1.88
N GLN A 159 -5.08 -34.68 -2.43
CA GLN A 159 -6.40 -35.11 -1.94
C GLN A 159 -6.34 -35.60 -0.48
N ALA A 160 -5.31 -36.35 -0.10
CA ALA A 160 -5.09 -36.79 1.27
C ALA A 160 -4.87 -35.61 2.24
N GLY A 161 -4.00 -34.65 1.87
CA GLY A 161 -3.76 -33.46 2.68
C GLY A 161 -4.98 -32.54 2.84
N LEU A 162 -5.76 -32.35 1.76
CA LEU A 162 -7.05 -31.65 1.78
C LEU A 162 -8.04 -32.32 2.74
N LYS A 163 -8.24 -33.63 2.56
CA LYS A 163 -9.16 -34.44 3.37
C LYS A 163 -8.78 -34.37 4.85
N PHE A 164 -7.51 -34.62 5.18
CA PHE A 164 -7.02 -34.58 6.55
C PHE A 164 -7.17 -33.19 7.19
N ALA A 165 -6.81 -32.12 6.47
CA ALA A 165 -6.98 -30.76 6.98
C ALA A 165 -8.45 -30.38 7.20
N SER A 166 -9.37 -30.93 6.41
CA SER A 166 -10.82 -30.79 6.61
C SER A 166 -11.32 -31.59 7.83
N GLU A 167 -11.03 -32.90 7.89
CA GLU A 167 -11.49 -33.82 8.95
C GLU A 167 -11.02 -33.40 10.36
N HIS A 168 -9.79 -32.88 10.46
CA HIS A 168 -9.18 -32.42 11.72
C HIS A 168 -9.23 -30.87 11.89
N ASN A 169 -9.86 -30.13 10.97
CA ASN A 169 -9.96 -28.67 10.98
C ASN A 169 -8.60 -27.94 11.17
N ILE A 170 -7.57 -28.42 10.47
CA ILE A 170 -6.24 -27.82 10.47
C ILE A 170 -6.19 -26.71 9.41
N ARG A 171 -5.31 -25.72 9.60
CA ARG A 171 -5.01 -24.73 8.55
C ARG A 171 -4.22 -25.43 7.44
N LEU A 172 -4.70 -25.38 6.20
CA LEU A 172 -3.92 -25.81 5.03
C LEU A 172 -3.15 -24.61 4.45
N VAL A 173 -1.92 -24.85 3.97
CA VAL A 173 -1.06 -23.87 3.30
C VAL A 173 -0.50 -24.49 2.03
N VAL A 174 -0.52 -23.77 0.92
CA VAL A 174 0.11 -24.21 -0.34
C VAL A 174 1.46 -23.50 -0.48
N ARG A 175 2.53 -24.27 -0.66
CA ARG A 175 3.91 -23.77 -0.78
C ARG A 175 4.54 -24.29 -2.07
N ASN A 176 5.15 -23.39 -2.84
CA ASN A 176 6.11 -23.74 -3.88
C ASN A 176 7.53 -23.42 -3.40
N THR A 177 8.07 -22.25 -3.76
CA THR A 177 9.48 -21.89 -3.50
C THR A 177 9.73 -21.09 -2.21
N GLY A 178 8.68 -20.57 -1.54
CA GLY A 178 8.83 -19.74 -0.34
C GLY A 178 9.15 -18.25 -0.59
N HIS A 179 9.17 -17.81 -1.85
CA HIS A 179 9.42 -16.42 -2.31
C HIS A 179 8.41 -15.36 -1.84
N ASP A 180 7.30 -15.74 -1.21
CA ASP A 180 6.16 -14.85 -1.09
C ASP A 180 6.36 -13.69 -0.09
N TYR A 181 6.47 -12.46 -0.61
CA TYR A 181 6.64 -11.23 0.17
C TYR A 181 5.49 -10.90 1.14
N ASN A 182 4.35 -11.58 1.01
CA ASN A 182 3.13 -11.34 1.78
C ASN A 182 2.78 -12.52 2.72
N GLY A 183 3.69 -13.48 2.92
CA GLY A 183 3.51 -14.61 3.84
C GLY A 183 2.43 -15.62 3.44
N LYS A 184 1.92 -15.58 2.20
CA LYS A 184 0.80 -16.42 1.73
C LYS A 184 1.15 -17.91 1.71
N SER A 185 2.45 -18.26 1.66
CA SER A 185 2.96 -19.63 1.62
C SER A 185 3.53 -20.13 2.97
N THR A 186 3.07 -19.56 4.09
CA THR A 186 3.37 -20.08 5.45
C THR A 186 2.15 -19.97 6.36
N GLY A 187 2.22 -20.58 7.55
CA GLY A 187 1.19 -20.45 8.57
C GLY A 187 1.48 -21.28 9.80
N ALA A 188 1.46 -20.63 10.97
CA ALA A 188 1.60 -21.30 12.26
C ALA A 188 0.60 -22.45 12.41
N GLY A 189 1.05 -23.61 12.89
CA GLY A 189 0.23 -24.80 13.14
C GLY A 189 -0.38 -25.45 11.90
N ALA A 190 0.03 -25.04 10.69
CA ALA A 190 -0.57 -25.51 9.45
C ALA A 190 0.01 -26.85 8.95
N LEU A 191 -0.77 -27.53 8.10
CA LEU A 191 -0.27 -28.54 7.16
C LEU A 191 0.08 -27.85 5.83
N GLY A 192 1.33 -28.00 5.39
CA GLY A 192 1.81 -27.54 4.09
C GLY A 192 1.59 -28.58 2.99
N LEU A 193 1.20 -28.13 1.79
CA LEU A 193 1.37 -28.87 0.55
C LEU A 193 2.57 -28.26 -0.18
N TRP A 194 3.67 -29.02 -0.25
CA TRP A 194 4.91 -28.57 -0.87
C TRP A 194 4.98 -29.08 -2.31
N MET A 195 4.74 -28.17 -3.25
CA MET A 195 4.56 -28.46 -4.69
C MET A 195 5.89 -28.46 -5.47
N HIS A 196 7.01 -28.19 -4.81
CA HIS A 196 8.30 -27.87 -5.44
C HIS A 196 8.85 -28.98 -6.33
N HIS A 197 8.68 -30.26 -5.96
CA HIS A 197 9.21 -31.39 -6.73
C HIS A 197 8.36 -31.79 -7.95
N LEU A 198 7.24 -31.10 -8.24
CA LEU A 198 6.51 -31.26 -9.50
C LEU A 198 7.25 -30.51 -10.63
N LYS A 199 8.32 -31.15 -11.13
CA LYS A 199 9.34 -30.57 -12.03
C LYS A 199 9.23 -30.98 -13.51
N ASP A 200 8.18 -31.69 -13.91
CA ASP A 200 8.02 -32.14 -15.30
C ASP A 200 7.92 -30.94 -16.27
N ILE A 201 8.65 -31.02 -17.40
CA ILE A 201 8.61 -30.03 -18.49
C ILE A 201 8.55 -30.73 -19.85
N GLU A 202 7.56 -30.37 -20.68
CA GLU A 202 7.41 -30.88 -22.05
C GLU A 202 7.04 -29.75 -23.02
N VAL A 203 7.64 -29.72 -24.21
CA VAL A 203 7.22 -28.82 -25.31
C VAL A 203 6.11 -29.49 -26.12
N VAL A 204 4.91 -28.90 -26.11
CA VAL A 204 3.72 -29.43 -26.80
C VAL A 204 3.23 -28.49 -27.90
N ASP A 205 2.48 -29.03 -28.87
CA ASP A 205 1.69 -28.24 -29.82
C ASP A 205 0.29 -27.96 -29.24
N TRP A 206 -0.15 -26.70 -29.27
CA TRP A 206 -1.49 -26.30 -28.84
C TRP A 206 -2.32 -25.75 -30.00
N ARG A 207 -3.62 -26.04 -29.99
CA ARG A 207 -4.61 -25.50 -30.93
C ARG A 207 -6.01 -25.48 -30.32
N ASP A 208 -6.52 -24.27 -30.10
CA ASP A 208 -7.93 -24.02 -29.82
C ASP A 208 -8.43 -22.80 -30.64
N SER A 209 -9.56 -22.20 -30.25
CA SER A 209 -10.15 -21.01 -30.89
C SER A 209 -9.42 -19.69 -30.61
N HIS A 210 -8.49 -19.65 -29.65
CA HIS A 210 -7.84 -18.44 -29.12
C HIS A 210 -6.32 -18.46 -29.31
N TYR A 211 -5.70 -19.64 -29.36
CA TYR A 211 -4.27 -19.83 -29.53
C TYR A 211 -3.95 -21.03 -30.44
N THR A 212 -2.95 -20.86 -31.30
CA THR A 212 -2.35 -21.94 -32.09
C THR A 212 -0.85 -21.70 -32.14
N GLY A 213 -0.05 -22.62 -31.59
CA GLY A 213 1.39 -22.43 -31.44
C GLY A 213 2.03 -23.50 -30.56
N LYS A 214 3.24 -23.22 -30.07
CA LYS A 214 3.90 -24.08 -29.08
C LYS A 214 3.50 -23.67 -27.67
N ALA A 215 3.49 -24.63 -26.76
CA ALA A 215 3.33 -24.39 -25.34
C ALA A 215 4.34 -25.23 -24.57
N LEU A 216 4.68 -24.80 -23.35
CA LEU A 216 5.25 -25.71 -22.35
C LEU A 216 4.10 -26.30 -21.54
N SER A 217 4.13 -27.61 -21.33
CA SER A 217 3.53 -28.26 -20.18
C SER A 217 4.56 -28.19 -19.05
N ILE A 218 4.20 -27.57 -17.92
CA ILE A 218 5.07 -27.43 -16.75
C ILE A 218 4.37 -27.91 -15.48
N GLY A 219 5.07 -28.69 -14.66
CA GLY A 219 4.64 -29.01 -13.30
C GLY A 219 4.61 -27.78 -12.40
N ALA A 220 3.83 -27.84 -11.32
CA ALA A 220 3.61 -26.69 -10.43
C ALA A 220 4.89 -26.17 -9.77
N GLY A 221 5.90 -27.02 -9.59
CA GLY A 221 7.20 -26.73 -8.96
C GLY A 221 8.25 -26.13 -9.90
N VAL A 222 7.99 -26.09 -11.20
CA VAL A 222 8.93 -25.57 -12.21
C VAL A 222 9.22 -24.08 -11.97
N GLU A 223 10.50 -23.74 -11.90
CA GLU A 223 11.04 -22.40 -11.71
C GLU A 223 11.35 -21.71 -13.04
N GLY A 224 11.46 -20.39 -13.02
CA GLY A 224 11.70 -19.58 -14.22
C GLY A 224 12.90 -20.03 -15.05
N LEU A 225 14.05 -20.27 -14.41
CA LEU A 225 15.27 -20.69 -15.11
C LEU A 225 15.15 -22.07 -15.76
N GLU A 226 14.49 -23.03 -15.10
CA GLU A 226 14.25 -24.37 -15.67
C GLU A 226 13.39 -24.27 -16.93
N ALA A 227 12.34 -23.45 -16.89
CA ALA A 227 11.48 -23.18 -18.04
C ALA A 227 12.21 -22.43 -19.17
N TYR A 228 13.12 -21.50 -18.86
CA TYR A 228 13.93 -20.82 -19.88
C TYR A 228 14.90 -21.78 -20.59
N VAL A 229 15.58 -22.66 -19.84
CA VAL A 229 16.50 -23.66 -20.40
C VAL A 229 15.74 -24.64 -21.30
N ALA A 230 14.56 -25.11 -20.86
CA ALA A 230 13.74 -26.01 -21.66
C ALA A 230 13.18 -25.35 -22.94
N ALA A 231 12.82 -24.06 -22.88
CA ALA A 231 12.36 -23.31 -24.04
C ALA A 231 13.49 -23.06 -25.06
N ASP A 232 14.65 -22.59 -24.59
CA ASP A 232 15.82 -22.27 -25.42
C ASP A 232 16.30 -23.51 -26.21
N ALA A 233 16.34 -24.68 -25.55
CA ALA A 233 16.65 -25.96 -26.18
C ALA A 233 15.72 -26.35 -27.35
N ALA A 234 14.52 -25.76 -27.42
CA ALA A 234 13.55 -25.94 -28.51
C ALA A 234 13.51 -24.76 -29.51
N GLY A 235 14.38 -23.76 -29.38
CA GLY A 235 14.35 -22.53 -30.18
C GLY A 235 13.18 -21.60 -29.82
N LEU A 236 12.74 -21.65 -28.56
CA LEU A 236 11.61 -20.92 -28.02
C LEU A 236 12.04 -20.05 -26.82
N HIS A 237 11.18 -19.13 -26.41
CA HIS A 237 11.22 -18.53 -25.09
C HIS A 237 9.83 -18.48 -24.46
N VAL A 238 9.78 -18.26 -23.14
CA VAL A 238 8.56 -18.14 -22.35
C VAL A 238 8.62 -16.89 -21.48
N VAL A 239 7.45 -16.26 -21.26
CA VAL A 239 7.32 -15.11 -20.36
C VAL A 239 7.56 -15.58 -18.92
N GLY A 240 8.52 -14.98 -18.22
CA GLY A 240 8.79 -15.27 -16.81
C GLY A 240 9.47 -14.10 -16.09
N GLY A 241 9.69 -14.24 -14.77
CA GLY A 241 10.28 -13.21 -13.93
C GLY A 241 11.79 -13.01 -14.11
N THR A 242 12.31 -11.88 -13.63
CA THR A 242 13.77 -11.63 -13.58
C THR A 242 14.48 -12.53 -12.57
N CYS A 243 13.87 -12.79 -11.40
CA CYS A 243 14.39 -13.76 -10.44
C CYS A 243 14.28 -15.20 -10.99
N PRO A 244 15.37 -15.99 -11.01
CA PRO A 244 15.43 -17.28 -11.72
C PRO A 244 14.61 -18.36 -11.02
N SER A 245 14.52 -18.22 -9.70
CA SER A 245 14.05 -19.23 -8.75
C SER A 245 12.62 -18.99 -8.25
N VAL A 246 11.88 -18.18 -9.00
CA VAL A 246 10.45 -17.98 -8.79
C VAL A 246 9.72 -19.11 -9.52
N GLY A 247 8.85 -19.82 -8.79
CA GLY A 247 8.02 -20.89 -9.35
C GLY A 247 7.03 -20.35 -10.38
N LEU A 248 7.25 -20.68 -11.66
CA LEU A 248 6.55 -20.12 -12.82
C LEU A 248 5.05 -20.43 -12.77
N ALA A 249 4.70 -21.70 -12.54
CA ALA A 249 3.31 -22.16 -12.45
C ALA A 249 2.60 -21.78 -11.14
N GLY A 250 3.33 -21.24 -10.16
CA GLY A 250 2.82 -20.86 -8.84
C GLY A 250 2.21 -19.46 -8.77
N GLY A 251 2.41 -18.81 -7.63
CA GLY A 251 1.86 -17.47 -7.34
C GLY A 251 2.25 -16.37 -8.34
N TYR A 252 3.37 -16.54 -9.06
CA TYR A 252 3.82 -15.61 -10.09
C TYR A 252 2.81 -15.48 -11.24
N SER A 253 2.62 -16.54 -12.05
CA SER A 253 1.69 -16.48 -13.19
C SER A 253 0.24 -16.33 -12.72
N GLN A 254 -0.13 -17.00 -11.62
CA GLN A 254 -1.50 -16.93 -11.10
C GLN A 254 -1.87 -15.56 -10.51
N GLY A 255 -0.89 -14.72 -10.14
CA GLY A 255 -1.13 -13.37 -9.60
C GLY A 255 -0.95 -12.24 -10.63
N GLY A 256 -0.55 -12.55 -11.86
CA GLY A 256 -0.23 -11.57 -12.90
C GLY A 256 1.11 -11.89 -13.56
N GLY A 257 2.22 -11.58 -12.88
CA GLY A 257 3.59 -11.83 -13.35
C GLY A 257 4.06 -10.86 -14.43
N HIS A 258 4.85 -9.85 -14.04
CA HIS A 258 5.59 -9.00 -14.99
C HIS A 258 6.87 -9.69 -15.46
N SER A 259 7.44 -9.24 -16.57
CA SER A 259 8.55 -9.91 -17.26
C SER A 259 9.34 -8.95 -18.14
N PRO A 260 10.65 -9.20 -18.38
CA PRO A 260 11.39 -8.62 -19.50
C PRO A 260 10.63 -8.69 -20.84
N LEU A 261 9.91 -9.81 -21.07
CA LEU A 261 9.13 -10.07 -22.28
C LEU A 261 7.70 -9.49 -22.26
N ALA A 262 7.27 -8.84 -21.17
CA ALA A 262 5.88 -8.46 -21.00
C ALA A 262 5.40 -7.44 -22.06
N SER A 263 6.27 -6.52 -22.46
CA SER A 263 5.97 -5.53 -23.52
C SER A 263 5.89 -6.12 -24.94
N LEU A 264 6.20 -7.42 -25.09
CA LEU A 264 6.13 -8.17 -26.35
C LEU A 264 4.94 -9.15 -26.38
N HIS A 265 4.63 -9.80 -25.25
CA HIS A 265 3.67 -10.92 -25.19
C HIS A 265 2.54 -10.78 -24.17
N GLY A 266 2.54 -9.75 -23.31
CA GLY A 266 1.63 -9.63 -22.17
C GLY A 266 2.22 -10.19 -20.87
N LEU A 267 1.42 -10.17 -19.79
CA LEU A 267 1.80 -10.72 -18.49
C LEU A 267 1.89 -12.26 -18.53
N ALA A 268 2.45 -12.85 -17.48
CA ALA A 268 2.49 -14.31 -17.32
C ALA A 268 1.09 -14.94 -17.26
N ALA A 269 0.15 -14.29 -16.56
CA ALA A 269 -1.28 -14.64 -16.56
C ALA A 269 -1.94 -14.61 -17.95
N ASP A 270 -1.38 -13.83 -18.90
CA ASP A 270 -1.85 -13.77 -20.29
C ASP A 270 -1.36 -14.97 -21.12
N GLN A 271 -0.39 -15.73 -20.61
CA GLN A 271 0.18 -16.92 -21.27
C GLN A 271 -0.46 -18.24 -20.83
N ILE A 272 -1.28 -18.25 -19.77
CA ILE A 272 -1.92 -19.47 -19.26
C ILE A 272 -2.99 -19.94 -20.25
N LEU A 273 -2.83 -21.16 -20.76
CA LEU A 273 -3.80 -21.83 -21.64
C LEU A 273 -4.71 -22.76 -20.84
N GLU A 274 -4.13 -23.51 -19.91
CA GLU A 274 -4.80 -24.54 -19.12
C GLU A 274 -4.09 -24.75 -17.78
N LEU A 275 -4.86 -25.14 -16.77
CA LEU A 275 -4.41 -25.51 -15.43
C LEU A 275 -4.99 -26.88 -15.06
N GLU A 276 -4.14 -27.80 -14.63
CA GLU A 276 -4.54 -29.03 -13.95
C GLU A 276 -4.56 -28.77 -12.45
N VAL A 277 -5.69 -29.00 -11.78
CA VAL A 277 -5.93 -28.52 -10.42
C VAL A 277 -6.72 -29.50 -9.55
N VAL A 278 -6.52 -29.41 -8.23
CA VAL A 278 -7.37 -30.07 -7.23
C VAL A 278 -8.16 -29.00 -6.46
N THR A 279 -9.49 -29.11 -6.42
CA THR A 279 -10.36 -28.17 -5.67
C THR A 279 -10.26 -28.37 -4.16
N ALA A 280 -10.85 -27.48 -3.35
CA ALA A 280 -10.89 -27.66 -1.90
C ALA A 280 -11.68 -28.93 -1.48
N GLU A 281 -12.63 -29.37 -2.31
CA GLU A 281 -13.44 -30.58 -2.11
C GLU A 281 -12.71 -31.87 -2.57
N GLY A 282 -11.55 -31.73 -3.21
CA GLY A 282 -10.71 -32.85 -3.67
C GLY A 282 -10.92 -33.26 -5.13
N ASP A 283 -11.76 -32.56 -5.90
CA ASP A 283 -11.98 -32.87 -7.32
C ASP A 283 -10.74 -32.56 -8.15
N HIS A 284 -10.31 -33.53 -8.97
CA HIS A 284 -9.24 -33.33 -9.94
C HIS A 284 -9.82 -32.81 -11.26
N LEU A 285 -9.53 -31.55 -11.61
CA LEU A 285 -10.15 -30.83 -12.71
C LEU A 285 -9.11 -30.26 -13.68
N ILE A 286 -9.54 -30.11 -14.94
CA ILE A 286 -8.88 -29.26 -15.93
C ILE A 286 -9.64 -27.93 -16.02
N ALA A 287 -8.92 -26.82 -15.90
CA ALA A 287 -9.46 -25.47 -16.02
C ALA A 287 -8.80 -24.74 -17.20
N ASN A 288 -9.59 -24.48 -18.24
CA ASN A 288 -9.22 -23.74 -19.45
C ASN A 288 -10.41 -22.89 -19.93
N ARG A 289 -10.39 -22.35 -21.15
CA ARG A 289 -11.49 -21.51 -21.67
C ARG A 289 -12.77 -22.26 -22.03
N GLN A 290 -12.71 -23.59 -22.12
CA GLN A 290 -13.81 -24.44 -22.55
C GLN A 290 -14.35 -25.33 -21.42
N GLN A 291 -13.57 -25.55 -20.35
CA GLN A 291 -13.88 -26.40 -19.21
C GLN A 291 -13.50 -25.69 -17.90
N ASN A 292 -14.41 -25.65 -16.93
CA ASN A 292 -14.23 -24.93 -15.65
C ASN A 292 -13.73 -23.49 -15.84
N HIS A 293 -14.31 -22.79 -16.81
CA HIS A 293 -13.86 -21.47 -17.30
C HIS A 293 -13.82 -20.39 -16.23
N ASP A 294 -14.75 -20.42 -15.27
CA ASP A 294 -14.78 -19.47 -14.17
C ASP A 294 -13.61 -19.68 -13.19
N LEU A 295 -13.19 -20.93 -12.97
CA LEU A 295 -11.98 -21.27 -12.22
C LEU A 295 -10.71 -20.87 -12.99
N TYR A 296 -10.63 -21.17 -14.29
CA TYR A 296 -9.52 -20.72 -15.15
C TYR A 296 -9.34 -19.20 -15.09
N TRP A 297 -10.44 -18.47 -15.30
CA TRP A 297 -10.44 -17.00 -15.26
C TRP A 297 -9.89 -16.48 -13.92
N ALA A 298 -10.37 -17.03 -12.80
CA ALA A 298 -9.95 -16.61 -11.46
C ALA A 298 -8.48 -16.95 -11.16
N MET A 299 -8.01 -18.14 -11.53
CA MET A 299 -6.62 -18.55 -11.29
C MET A 299 -5.63 -17.85 -12.23
N ALA A 300 -6.06 -17.39 -13.41
CA ALA A 300 -5.26 -16.54 -14.28
C ALA A 300 -5.31 -15.06 -13.85
N GLY A 301 -4.66 -14.72 -12.72
CA GLY A 301 -4.45 -13.34 -12.27
C GLY A 301 -5.12 -12.96 -10.95
N GLY A 302 -6.05 -13.77 -10.42
CA GLY A 302 -6.69 -13.57 -9.11
C GLY A 302 -5.83 -14.02 -7.91
N GLY A 303 -4.64 -14.58 -8.15
CA GLY A 303 -3.68 -15.03 -7.15
C GLY A 303 -3.84 -16.51 -6.75
N ALA A 304 -2.71 -17.18 -6.56
CA ALA A 304 -2.66 -18.59 -6.15
C ALA A 304 -3.12 -18.84 -4.71
N GLY A 305 -3.31 -20.13 -4.39
CA GLY A 305 -3.51 -20.60 -3.01
C GLY A 305 -4.87 -20.25 -2.40
N THR A 306 -5.89 -20.02 -3.25
CA THR A 306 -7.23 -19.65 -2.78
C THR A 306 -8.38 -20.31 -3.57
N PHE A 307 -8.26 -20.54 -4.88
CA PHE A 307 -9.36 -21.14 -5.66
C PHE A 307 -9.24 -22.67 -5.75
N ALA A 308 -8.06 -23.16 -6.11
CA ALA A 308 -7.69 -24.57 -6.18
C ALA A 308 -6.16 -24.71 -6.06
N ILE A 309 -5.67 -25.94 -5.99
CA ILE A 309 -4.24 -26.28 -5.92
C ILE A 309 -3.78 -26.73 -7.31
N THR A 310 -2.86 -25.99 -7.93
CA THR A 310 -2.29 -26.33 -9.24
C THR A 310 -1.31 -27.49 -9.14
N LEU A 311 -1.43 -28.47 -10.05
CA LEU A 311 -0.50 -29.57 -10.26
C LEU A 311 0.38 -29.35 -11.49
N SER A 312 -0.22 -28.89 -12.59
CA SER A 312 0.50 -28.52 -13.81
C SER A 312 -0.21 -27.38 -14.57
N MET A 313 0.49 -26.80 -15.55
CA MET A 313 0.04 -25.67 -16.36
C MET A 313 0.48 -25.86 -17.81
N LYS A 314 -0.42 -25.59 -18.76
CA LYS A 314 -0.06 -25.39 -20.18
C LYS A 314 0.11 -23.89 -20.43
N TYR A 315 1.27 -23.50 -20.95
CA TYR A 315 1.74 -22.12 -20.97
C TYR A 315 2.30 -21.75 -22.33
N LYS A 316 1.87 -20.63 -22.93
CA LYS A 316 2.31 -20.22 -24.29
C LYS A 316 3.83 -20.12 -24.39
N ALA A 317 4.39 -20.71 -25.44
CA ALA A 317 5.81 -20.64 -25.78
C ALA A 317 5.97 -19.99 -27.16
N HIS A 318 6.87 -19.01 -27.26
CA HIS A 318 7.00 -18.15 -28.42
C HIS A 318 8.32 -18.41 -29.13
N ARG A 319 8.38 -18.17 -30.44
CA ARG A 319 9.60 -18.38 -31.23
C ARG A 319 10.69 -17.40 -30.83
N ASP A 320 11.86 -17.93 -30.49
CA ASP A 320 12.98 -17.09 -30.05
C ASP A 320 13.60 -16.27 -31.20
N HIS A 321 14.28 -15.19 -30.83
CA HIS A 321 14.88 -14.20 -31.73
C HIS A 321 15.93 -13.35 -31.00
N ALA A 322 16.68 -12.55 -31.75
CA ALA A 322 17.71 -11.68 -31.16
C ALA A 322 17.14 -10.60 -30.22
N PHE A 323 17.90 -10.31 -29.16
CA PHE A 323 17.61 -9.28 -28.16
C PHE A 323 18.83 -8.37 -27.98
N SER A 324 18.61 -7.08 -27.73
CA SER A 324 19.65 -6.24 -27.11
C SER A 324 19.31 -5.95 -25.65
N GLY A 325 20.35 -5.99 -24.82
CA GLY A 325 20.34 -5.50 -23.46
C GLY A 325 21.05 -4.16 -23.34
N MET A 326 20.65 -3.36 -22.35
CA MET A 326 21.42 -2.21 -21.88
C MET A 326 21.42 -2.14 -20.35
N THR A 327 22.55 -1.70 -19.80
CA THR A 327 22.66 -1.20 -18.42
C THR A 327 23.08 0.27 -18.43
N LEU A 328 22.67 1.02 -17.41
CA LEU A 328 23.15 2.39 -17.15
C LEU A 328 23.19 2.67 -15.65
N ASP A 329 24.29 3.23 -15.16
CA ASP A 329 24.54 3.48 -13.74
C ASP A 329 25.15 4.87 -13.51
N TYR A 330 24.72 5.58 -12.47
CA TYR A 330 25.45 6.73 -11.90
C TYR A 330 25.25 6.88 -10.40
N ALA A 331 26.26 7.43 -9.71
CA ALA A 331 26.20 7.81 -8.30
C ALA A 331 26.01 9.33 -8.15
N THR A 332 25.41 9.77 -7.03
CA THR A 332 25.10 11.20 -6.80
C THR A 332 26.18 11.99 -6.07
N THR A 333 27.37 11.43 -5.87
CA THR A 333 28.47 12.06 -5.09
C THR A 333 28.81 13.50 -5.53
N ASN A 334 28.66 13.80 -6.83
CA ASN A 334 28.85 15.14 -7.41
C ASN A 334 27.56 15.72 -8.04
N VAL A 335 26.39 15.13 -7.76
CA VAL A 335 25.10 15.49 -8.38
C VAL A 335 24.17 16.03 -7.30
N SER A 336 23.61 17.24 -7.49
CA SER A 336 22.66 17.78 -6.52
C SER A 336 21.37 16.95 -6.47
N ALA A 337 20.67 16.95 -5.33
CA ALA A 337 19.40 16.25 -5.19
C ALA A 337 18.39 16.69 -6.28
N ASP A 338 18.27 17.99 -6.55
CA ASP A 338 17.37 18.53 -7.56
C ASP A 338 17.76 18.02 -8.97
N THR A 339 19.05 17.99 -9.29
CA THR A 339 19.59 17.46 -10.56
C THR A 339 19.32 15.95 -10.72
N HIS A 340 19.44 15.18 -9.64
CA HIS A 340 19.14 13.75 -9.63
C HIS A 340 17.64 13.48 -9.86
N TYR A 341 16.74 14.22 -9.19
CA TYR A 341 15.30 14.08 -9.40
C TYR A 341 14.83 14.64 -10.76
N GLU A 342 15.51 15.63 -11.33
CA GLU A 342 15.29 16.07 -12.71
C GLU A 342 15.64 14.96 -13.73
N ALA A 343 16.72 14.20 -13.50
CA ALA A 343 17.07 13.03 -14.31
C ALA A 343 16.03 11.89 -14.17
N ILE A 344 15.54 11.61 -12.96
CA ILE A 344 14.46 10.63 -12.73
C ILE A 344 13.16 11.05 -13.43
N ASN A 345 12.75 12.33 -13.30
CA ASN A 345 11.58 12.85 -13.99
C ASN A 345 11.72 12.68 -15.51
N PHE A 346 12.87 13.04 -16.06
CA PHE A 346 13.12 12.86 -17.49
C PHE A 346 13.05 11.40 -17.92
N LEU A 347 13.67 10.46 -17.17
CA LEU A 347 13.53 9.03 -17.40
C LEU A 347 12.05 8.62 -17.46
N HIS A 348 11.24 9.01 -16.47
CA HIS A 348 9.81 8.71 -16.42
C HIS A 348 9.05 9.20 -17.67
N THR A 349 9.35 10.40 -18.19
CA THR A 349 8.71 10.91 -19.42
C THR A 349 9.06 10.09 -20.67
N LEU A 350 10.21 9.41 -20.70
CA LEU A 350 10.60 8.55 -21.82
C LEU A 350 9.90 7.19 -21.82
N LEU A 351 9.56 6.63 -20.63
CA LEU A 351 9.06 5.26 -20.46
C LEU A 351 7.83 4.91 -21.32
N PRO A 352 6.80 5.77 -21.47
CA PRO A 352 5.68 5.50 -22.38
C PRO A 352 6.11 5.26 -23.83
N SER A 353 7.16 5.95 -24.29
CA SER A 353 7.67 5.80 -25.65
C SER A 353 8.56 4.56 -25.84
N LEU A 354 9.27 4.13 -24.79
CA LEU A 354 10.09 2.92 -24.82
C LEU A 354 9.18 1.67 -24.82
N THR A 355 8.22 1.63 -23.91
CA THR A 355 7.25 0.53 -23.78
C THR A 355 6.32 0.41 -25.00
N ALA A 356 5.99 1.52 -25.67
CA ALA A 356 5.31 1.51 -26.98
C ALA A 356 6.14 0.87 -28.11
N ARG A 357 7.49 0.85 -27.99
CA ARG A 357 8.42 0.14 -28.89
C ARG A 357 8.70 -1.30 -28.46
N ARG A 358 7.91 -1.85 -27.52
CA ARG A 358 8.09 -3.16 -26.88
C ARG A 358 9.37 -3.29 -26.04
N ILE A 359 9.98 -2.17 -25.66
CA ILE A 359 11.15 -2.14 -24.78
C ILE A 359 10.66 -2.14 -23.33
N SER A 360 11.06 -3.14 -22.56
CA SER A 360 10.82 -3.17 -21.11
C SER A 360 12.03 -2.56 -20.38
N VAL A 361 11.82 -1.84 -19.30
CA VAL A 361 12.89 -1.16 -18.54
C VAL A 361 12.74 -1.46 -17.06
N VAL A 362 13.76 -2.05 -16.44
CA VAL A 362 13.86 -2.16 -14.99
C VAL A 362 14.86 -1.12 -14.48
N TRP A 363 14.47 -0.36 -13.47
CA TRP A 363 15.32 0.64 -12.85
C TRP A 363 15.21 0.63 -11.32
N TYR A 364 16.26 1.10 -10.66
CA TYR A 364 16.42 1.19 -9.22
C TYR A 364 16.99 2.57 -8.90
N PHE A 365 16.50 3.25 -7.86
CA PHE A 365 17.22 4.43 -7.35
C PHE A 365 17.07 4.64 -5.84
N THR A 366 18.10 5.29 -5.30
CA THR A 366 18.14 5.94 -4.00
C THR A 366 18.60 7.39 -4.19
N SER A 367 18.62 8.19 -3.13
CA SER A 367 19.28 9.51 -3.13
C SER A 367 20.78 9.45 -3.46
N GLU A 368 21.38 8.25 -3.49
CA GLU A 368 22.80 7.99 -3.70
C GLU A 368 23.13 7.50 -5.11
N TYR A 369 22.17 6.91 -5.86
CA TYR A 369 22.42 6.37 -7.21
C TYR A 369 21.14 6.21 -8.05
N LEU A 370 21.30 6.19 -9.38
CA LEU A 370 20.34 5.58 -10.32
C LEU A 370 21.02 4.40 -11.02
N ARG A 371 20.30 3.28 -11.11
CA ARG A 371 20.66 2.09 -11.88
C ARG A 371 19.50 1.72 -12.80
N ILE A 372 19.78 1.51 -14.08
CA ILE A 372 18.86 0.94 -15.05
C ILE A 372 19.45 -0.40 -15.46
N SER A 373 18.84 -1.50 -15.01
CA SER A 373 19.30 -2.85 -15.31
C SER A 373 18.18 -3.87 -15.05
N PRO A 374 17.74 -4.65 -16.06
CA PRO A 374 18.00 -4.50 -17.48
C PRO A 374 17.08 -3.49 -18.19
N ILE A 375 17.54 -2.96 -19.32
CA ILE A 375 16.68 -2.67 -20.48
C ILE A 375 16.59 -3.92 -21.35
N THR A 376 15.37 -4.28 -21.77
CA THR A 376 15.07 -5.41 -22.67
C THR A 376 14.59 -4.88 -24.02
N ALA A 377 15.34 -5.09 -25.11
CA ALA A 377 14.95 -4.63 -26.45
C ALA A 377 14.87 -5.79 -27.46
N PRO A 378 13.67 -6.39 -27.67
CA PRO A 378 13.48 -7.48 -28.63
C PRO A 378 13.62 -6.99 -30.08
N GLN A 379 14.37 -7.72 -30.91
CA GLN A 379 14.53 -7.47 -32.36
C GLN A 379 15.10 -6.09 -32.72
N ILE A 380 15.80 -5.45 -31.78
CA ILE A 380 16.50 -4.18 -31.94
C ILE A 380 17.99 -4.47 -31.75
N SER A 381 18.86 -3.96 -32.63
CA SER A 381 20.32 -4.10 -32.49
C SER A 381 20.89 -3.18 -31.42
N ALA A 382 22.08 -3.48 -30.89
CA ALA A 382 22.68 -2.69 -29.81
C ALA A 382 22.87 -1.21 -30.23
N ALA A 383 23.26 -0.97 -31.49
CA ALA A 383 23.36 0.36 -32.07
C ALA A 383 21.98 1.06 -32.22
N GLY A 384 20.93 0.31 -32.56
CA GLY A 384 19.56 0.82 -32.61
C GLY A 384 19.03 1.19 -31.22
N LEU A 385 19.32 0.36 -30.22
CA LEU A 385 18.98 0.64 -28.82
C LEU A 385 19.68 1.89 -28.31
N LYS A 386 20.99 2.06 -28.60
CA LYS A 386 21.72 3.28 -28.27
C LYS A 386 21.12 4.52 -28.92
N ALA A 387 20.72 4.45 -30.18
CA ALA A 387 20.04 5.58 -30.84
C ALA A 387 18.68 5.94 -30.19
N ILE A 388 17.95 4.94 -29.66
CA ILE A 388 16.68 5.15 -28.93
C ILE A 388 16.93 5.76 -27.54
N MET A 389 18.02 5.37 -26.87
CA MET A 389 18.35 5.80 -25.50
C MET A 389 19.20 7.08 -25.43
N ASN A 390 19.78 7.52 -26.56
CA ASN A 390 20.53 8.77 -26.69
C ASN A 390 19.85 10.02 -26.07
N PRO A 391 18.52 10.20 -26.06
CA PRO A 391 17.88 11.32 -25.35
C PRO A 391 18.18 11.33 -23.85
N LEU A 392 18.21 10.17 -23.19
CA LEU A 392 18.57 10.03 -21.77
C LEU A 392 20.05 10.36 -21.56
N GLU A 393 20.94 9.73 -22.33
CA GLU A 393 22.39 10.00 -22.32
C GLU A 393 22.68 11.50 -22.49
N THR A 394 22.03 12.14 -23.48
CA THR A 394 22.15 13.58 -23.74
C THR A 394 21.65 14.42 -22.57
N LYS A 395 20.53 14.04 -21.92
CA LYS A 395 20.01 14.74 -20.75
C LYS A 395 20.98 14.65 -19.57
N LEU A 396 21.48 13.46 -19.25
CA LEU A 396 22.46 13.24 -18.18
C LEU A 396 23.72 14.08 -18.40
N THR A 397 24.30 14.04 -19.60
CA THR A 397 25.45 14.90 -19.96
C THR A 397 25.12 16.40 -19.86
N SER A 398 23.91 16.84 -20.26
CA SER A 398 23.50 18.25 -20.13
C SER A 398 23.33 18.72 -18.68
N LEU A 399 23.08 17.78 -17.77
CA LEU A 399 23.00 18.02 -16.31
C LEU A 399 24.35 17.92 -15.61
N GLY A 400 25.43 17.57 -16.33
CA GLY A 400 26.75 17.34 -15.74
C GLY A 400 26.84 16.04 -14.92
N ILE A 401 25.98 15.06 -15.21
CA ILE A 401 26.02 13.73 -14.58
C ILE A 401 26.97 12.83 -15.38
N ASP A 402 28.02 12.35 -14.73
CA ASP A 402 28.85 11.25 -15.23
C ASP A 402 28.10 9.92 -15.02
N TYR A 403 28.04 9.06 -16.04
CA TYR A 403 27.36 7.77 -15.99
C TYR A 403 28.12 6.72 -16.82
N ASP A 404 28.00 5.46 -16.41
CA ASP A 404 28.45 4.31 -17.18
C ASP A 404 27.25 3.70 -17.91
N ALA A 405 27.40 3.34 -19.19
CA ALA A 405 26.34 2.71 -19.98
C ALA A 405 26.90 1.63 -20.91
N THR A 406 26.32 0.43 -20.86
CA THR A 406 26.73 -0.73 -21.67
C THR A 406 25.58 -1.20 -22.55
N TYR A 407 25.88 -1.59 -23.79
CA TYR A 407 24.92 -2.10 -24.76
C TYR A 407 25.45 -3.41 -25.35
N THR A 408 24.65 -4.48 -25.27
CA THR A 408 25.06 -5.82 -25.72
C THR A 408 23.96 -6.46 -26.56
N GLU A 409 24.34 -7.10 -27.67
CA GLU A 409 23.42 -7.82 -28.55
C GLU A 409 23.58 -9.33 -28.37
N TYR A 410 22.46 -10.04 -28.35
CA TYR A 410 22.36 -11.46 -28.04
C TYR A 410 21.53 -12.19 -29.10
N THR A 411 21.88 -13.44 -29.37
CA THR A 411 21.24 -14.26 -30.41
C THR A 411 19.85 -14.79 -30.04
N GLY A 412 19.51 -14.79 -28.75
CA GLY A 412 18.32 -15.41 -28.19
C GLY A 412 18.02 -14.92 -26.77
N PHE A 413 16.87 -15.30 -26.22
CA PHE A 413 16.41 -14.83 -24.91
C PHE A 413 17.27 -15.31 -23.74
N LEU A 414 17.63 -16.60 -23.67
CA LEU A 414 18.41 -17.13 -22.54
C LEU A 414 19.83 -16.55 -22.46
N PRO A 415 20.59 -16.38 -23.57
CA PRO A 415 21.85 -15.62 -23.58
C PRO A 415 21.69 -14.17 -23.10
N TYR A 416 20.63 -13.48 -23.52
CA TYR A 416 20.30 -12.13 -23.04
C TYR A 416 19.99 -12.13 -21.53
N TYR A 417 19.21 -13.11 -21.06
CA TYR A 417 18.80 -13.22 -19.67
C TYR A 417 20.03 -13.40 -18.77
N ASN A 418 20.92 -14.34 -19.10
CA ASN A 418 22.16 -14.59 -18.36
C ASN A 418 23.18 -13.43 -18.49
N GLY A 419 23.18 -12.69 -19.61
CA GLY A 419 24.19 -11.67 -19.87
C GLY A 419 23.82 -10.25 -19.43
N THR A 420 22.54 -9.91 -19.31
CA THR A 420 22.07 -8.55 -18.94
C THR A 420 20.89 -8.57 -17.97
N ALA A 421 19.92 -9.49 -18.10
CA ALA A 421 18.75 -9.46 -17.21
C ALA A 421 19.04 -9.94 -15.78
N ASN A 422 20.01 -10.84 -15.63
CA ASN A 422 20.42 -11.40 -14.34
C ASN A 422 21.88 -11.91 -14.41
N PRO A 423 22.88 -11.01 -14.57
CA PRO A 423 24.29 -11.38 -14.70
C PRO A 423 24.92 -11.85 -13.39
N ASP A 424 24.50 -11.27 -12.25
CA ASP A 424 25.12 -11.46 -10.93
C ASP A 424 24.32 -12.43 -10.05
N GLN A 425 24.14 -13.66 -10.53
CA GLN A 425 23.32 -14.69 -9.86
C GLN A 425 23.79 -14.97 -8.41
N PRO A 426 22.90 -15.06 -7.40
CA PRO A 426 21.47 -14.76 -7.41
C PRO A 426 21.11 -13.47 -6.65
N ILE A 427 19.97 -12.88 -7.04
CA ILE A 427 19.34 -11.73 -6.37
C ILE A 427 19.03 -12.06 -4.90
N ASP A 428 19.42 -11.16 -3.99
CA ASP A 428 19.22 -11.35 -2.54
C ASP A 428 17.74 -11.26 -2.12
N VAL A 429 17.37 -12.13 -1.20
CA VAL A 429 16.09 -12.17 -0.47
C VAL A 429 16.30 -11.86 1.01
N GLY A 430 15.21 -11.57 1.73
CA GLY A 430 15.29 -11.23 3.15
C GLY A 430 15.92 -9.88 3.49
N ILE A 431 16.23 -9.04 2.50
CA ILE A 431 16.90 -7.74 2.65
C ILE A 431 15.94 -6.54 2.73
N ALA A 432 14.64 -6.72 2.51
CA ALA A 432 13.66 -5.63 2.48
C ALA A 432 12.22 -6.06 2.82
N GLN A 433 11.39 -5.07 3.14
CA GLN A 433 9.92 -5.17 3.19
C GLN A 433 9.32 -4.40 2.00
N TYR A 434 8.18 -4.86 1.51
CA TYR A 434 7.65 -4.47 0.19
C TYR A 434 6.31 -3.73 0.29
N GLY A 435 6.14 -2.76 -0.60
CA GLY A 435 4.86 -2.15 -0.96
C GLY A 435 4.94 -1.65 -2.39
N GLY A 436 3.82 -1.44 -3.08
CA GLY A 436 3.89 -1.01 -4.48
C GLY A 436 2.62 -0.37 -5.01
N ARG A 437 2.74 0.20 -6.22
CA ARG A 437 1.65 0.80 -7.00
C ARG A 437 1.87 0.63 -8.51
N LEU A 438 0.77 0.52 -9.23
CA LEU A 438 0.72 0.66 -10.69
C LEU A 438 0.56 2.14 -11.03
N ILE A 439 1.44 2.66 -11.89
CA ILE A 439 1.39 4.04 -12.36
C ILE A 439 0.78 4.07 -13.78
N PRO A 440 -0.41 4.66 -13.97
CA PRO A 440 -1.05 4.79 -15.27
C PRO A 440 -0.23 5.60 -16.26
N ARG A 441 -0.35 5.30 -17.56
CA ARG A 441 0.34 6.04 -18.64
C ARG A 441 0.03 7.54 -18.60
N SER A 442 -1.21 7.89 -18.26
CA SER A 442 -1.69 9.27 -18.15
C SER A 442 -0.85 10.14 -17.22
N VAL A 443 -0.38 9.58 -16.09
CA VAL A 443 0.47 10.27 -15.11
C VAL A 443 1.80 10.73 -15.73
N LEU A 444 2.42 9.87 -16.55
CA LEU A 444 3.73 10.11 -17.15
C LEU A 444 3.67 11.02 -18.38
N THR A 445 2.53 11.03 -19.09
CA THR A 445 2.36 11.83 -20.31
C THR A 445 1.99 13.29 -20.06
N ASN A 446 1.64 13.66 -18.83
CA ASN A 446 1.37 15.04 -18.43
C ASN A 446 2.48 15.50 -17.48
N ALA A 447 3.15 16.60 -17.84
CA ALA A 447 4.30 17.12 -17.12
C ALA A 447 4.00 17.47 -15.64
N GLY A 448 2.78 17.95 -15.34
CA GLY A 448 2.37 18.25 -13.96
C GLY A 448 2.29 16.98 -13.11
N THR A 449 1.50 16.00 -13.54
CA THR A 449 1.33 14.74 -12.80
C THR A 449 2.60 13.89 -12.77
N CYS A 450 3.47 14.00 -13.78
CA CYS A 450 4.78 13.35 -13.77
C CYS A 450 5.72 14.03 -12.75
N GLN A 451 5.61 15.35 -12.55
CA GLN A 451 6.32 16.04 -11.48
C GLN A 451 5.75 15.67 -10.10
N ASP A 452 4.42 15.64 -9.93
CA ASP A 452 3.78 15.21 -8.68
C ASP A 452 4.25 13.81 -8.25
N LEU A 453 4.41 12.89 -9.22
CA LEU A 453 4.99 11.56 -9.01
C LEU A 453 6.47 11.62 -8.60
N THR A 454 7.29 12.43 -9.27
CA THR A 454 8.70 12.64 -8.90
C THR A 454 8.83 13.23 -7.49
N ASP A 455 7.95 14.15 -7.10
CA ASP A 455 7.96 14.78 -5.77
C ASP A 455 7.54 13.78 -4.68
N ALA A 456 6.54 12.94 -4.94
CA ALA A 456 6.20 11.81 -4.08
C ALA A 456 7.39 10.82 -3.95
N TYR A 457 8.10 10.56 -5.05
CA TYR A 457 9.25 9.67 -5.06
C TYR A 457 10.42 10.23 -4.23
N ARG A 458 10.72 11.53 -4.38
CA ARG A 458 11.68 12.24 -3.54
C ARG A 458 11.32 12.18 -2.05
N PHE A 459 10.06 12.48 -1.71
CA PHE A 459 9.56 12.43 -0.33
C PHE A 459 9.77 11.05 0.31
N ILE A 460 9.55 9.97 -0.44
CA ILE A 460 9.75 8.59 0.03
C ILE A 460 11.23 8.27 0.21
N ASN A 461 12.09 8.71 -0.72
CA ASN A 461 13.52 8.42 -0.70
C ASN A 461 14.24 9.13 0.46
N GLU A 462 13.91 10.40 0.70
CA GLU A 462 14.37 11.20 1.85
C GLU A 462 13.96 10.59 3.21
N ARG A 463 13.15 9.52 3.22
CA ARG A 463 12.74 8.74 4.41
C ARG A 463 13.35 7.34 4.46
N GLY A 464 14.41 7.09 3.67
CA GLY A 464 15.22 5.87 3.73
C GLY A 464 14.62 4.67 3.00
N ALA A 465 13.60 4.89 2.17
CA ALA A 465 13.04 3.85 1.30
C ALA A 465 13.60 3.95 -0.12
N GLN A 466 13.70 2.81 -0.79
CA GLN A 466 14.29 2.68 -2.13
C GLN A 466 13.20 2.33 -3.14
N PHE A 467 13.46 2.60 -4.42
CA PHE A 467 12.53 2.28 -5.50
C PHE A 467 13.07 1.21 -6.42
N ILE A 468 12.16 0.34 -6.86
CA ILE A 468 12.31 -0.54 -8.02
C ILE A 468 11.14 -0.21 -8.95
N GLY A 469 11.41 0.07 -10.23
CA GLY A 469 10.38 0.32 -11.22
C GLY A 469 10.52 -0.61 -12.42
N VAL A 470 9.43 -1.27 -12.78
CA VAL A 470 9.32 -2.10 -13.98
C VAL A 470 8.42 -1.39 -14.98
N ALA A 471 9.02 -0.78 -15.99
CA ALA A 471 8.31 -0.15 -17.09
C ALA A 471 7.97 -1.17 -18.19
N LEU A 472 6.68 -1.28 -18.52
CA LEU A 472 6.17 -2.23 -19.51
C LEU A 472 4.89 -1.72 -20.20
N ASN A 473 4.46 -2.42 -21.25
CA ASN A 473 3.15 -2.21 -21.89
C ASN A 473 2.42 -3.55 -22.06
N VAL A 474 1.44 -3.81 -21.19
CA VAL A 474 0.60 -5.04 -21.22
C VAL A 474 -0.87 -4.74 -21.53
N SER A 475 -1.09 -3.68 -22.33
CA SER A 475 -2.40 -3.35 -22.89
C SER A 475 -2.96 -4.50 -23.75
N PHE A 476 -4.28 -4.52 -23.99
CA PHE A 476 -4.92 -5.55 -24.82
C PHE A 476 -4.34 -5.66 -26.25
N ALA A 477 -3.73 -4.58 -26.77
CA ALA A 477 -3.03 -4.61 -28.06
C ALA A 477 -1.73 -5.44 -28.05
N VAL A 478 -1.15 -5.70 -26.87
CA VAL A 478 0.03 -6.56 -26.66
C VAL A 478 -0.39 -7.94 -26.12
N ALA A 479 -1.29 -7.98 -25.14
CA ALA A 479 -1.76 -9.24 -24.55
C ALA A 479 -2.59 -10.10 -25.53
N GLY A 480 -3.26 -9.47 -26.50
CA GLY A 480 -4.06 -10.14 -27.51
C GLY A 480 -5.39 -10.65 -26.96
N ASP A 481 -5.83 -11.83 -27.43
CA ASP A 481 -7.03 -12.50 -26.92
C ASP A 481 -6.76 -13.09 -25.53
N VAL A 482 -7.20 -12.38 -24.49
CA VAL A 482 -7.11 -12.75 -23.07
C VAL A 482 -8.47 -12.69 -22.39
N ASP A 483 -8.78 -13.70 -21.59
CA ASP A 483 -9.96 -13.75 -20.73
C ASP A 483 -9.53 -14.27 -19.35
N ASN A 484 -9.11 -13.34 -18.49
CA ASN A 484 -8.43 -13.64 -17.24
C ASN A 484 -8.71 -12.56 -16.17
N ALA A 485 -8.41 -12.87 -14.91
CA ALA A 485 -8.72 -12.00 -13.76
C ALA A 485 -7.62 -10.98 -13.41
N VAL A 486 -6.65 -10.78 -14.29
CA VAL A 486 -5.64 -9.70 -14.16
C VAL A 486 -6.33 -8.37 -13.84
N LEU A 487 -5.85 -7.70 -12.78
CA LEU A 487 -6.34 -6.39 -12.36
C LEU A 487 -6.35 -5.41 -13.56
N PRO A 488 -7.52 -4.87 -13.99
CA PRO A 488 -7.64 -4.12 -15.25
C PRO A 488 -6.70 -2.91 -15.37
N ALA A 489 -6.31 -2.31 -14.25
CA ALA A 489 -5.34 -1.22 -14.18
C ALA A 489 -4.00 -1.54 -14.87
N TRP A 490 -3.57 -2.81 -14.91
CA TRP A 490 -2.39 -3.24 -15.67
C TRP A 490 -2.44 -2.86 -17.15
N ARG A 491 -3.63 -2.79 -17.75
CA ARG A 491 -3.80 -2.54 -19.18
C ARG A 491 -3.52 -1.09 -19.58
N ASP A 492 -3.57 -0.16 -18.62
CA ASP A 492 -3.14 1.24 -18.81
C ASP A 492 -1.85 1.61 -18.05
N ALA A 493 -1.43 0.81 -17.06
CA ALA A 493 -0.17 0.98 -16.36
C ALA A 493 1.02 1.03 -17.34
N THR A 494 1.95 1.95 -17.08
CA THR A 494 3.26 1.97 -17.75
C THR A 494 4.38 1.58 -16.81
N ILE A 495 4.22 1.79 -15.49
CA ILE A 495 5.18 1.34 -14.46
C ILE A 495 4.45 0.51 -13.43
N ALA A 496 5.00 -0.65 -13.08
CA ALA A 496 4.80 -1.27 -11.78
C ALA A 496 5.94 -0.82 -10.86
N THR A 497 5.64 0.03 -9.88
CA THR A 497 6.62 0.53 -8.92
C THR A 497 6.48 -0.22 -7.60
N VAL A 498 7.62 -0.65 -7.09
CA VAL A 498 7.81 -1.23 -5.78
C VAL A 498 8.65 -0.24 -4.95
N ILE A 499 8.18 0.03 -3.74
CA ILE A 499 8.90 0.70 -2.68
C ILE A 499 9.45 -0.39 -1.76
N THR A 500 10.71 -0.27 -1.36
CA THR A 500 11.32 -1.16 -0.36
C THR A 500 11.84 -0.39 0.83
N THR A 501 11.47 -0.79 2.05
CA THR A 501 12.17 -0.38 3.28
C THR A 501 13.18 -1.47 3.68
N PRO A 502 14.38 -1.09 4.16
CA PRO A 502 15.45 -2.05 4.43
C PRO A 502 15.09 -3.02 5.57
N TRP A 503 15.59 -4.25 5.48
CA TRP A 503 15.54 -5.24 6.55
C TRP A 503 16.90 -5.33 7.27
N SER A 504 16.88 -5.62 8.58
CA SER A 504 18.08 -6.05 9.29
C SER A 504 17.74 -7.09 10.34
N PHE A 505 18.49 -8.20 10.30
CA PHE A 505 18.42 -9.28 11.28
C PHE A 505 19.08 -8.92 12.62
N GLN A 506 19.87 -7.85 12.67
CA GLN A 506 20.64 -7.42 13.84
C GLN A 506 19.93 -6.31 14.62
N LYS A 507 19.03 -5.54 13.98
CA LYS A 507 18.24 -4.50 14.63
C LYS A 507 17.09 -5.06 15.48
N PRO A 508 16.56 -4.30 16.46
CA PRO A 508 15.39 -4.71 17.23
C PRO A 508 14.16 -4.92 16.34
N TRP A 509 13.34 -5.93 16.66
CA TRP A 509 12.09 -6.23 15.96
C TRP A 509 11.09 -5.05 15.89
N SER A 510 11.13 -4.14 16.87
CA SER A 510 10.35 -2.91 16.87
C SER A 510 10.74 -1.95 15.74
N GLU A 511 11.99 -1.95 15.29
CA GLU A 511 12.47 -1.16 14.15
C GLU A 511 11.90 -1.71 12.84
N MET A 512 11.87 -3.04 12.67
CA MET A 512 11.27 -3.69 11.50
C MET A 512 9.76 -3.47 11.42
N GLN A 513 9.05 -3.58 12.55
CA GLN A 513 7.63 -3.21 12.64
C GLN A 513 7.40 -1.72 12.32
N HIS A 514 8.25 -0.82 12.81
CA HIS A 514 8.14 0.60 12.50
C HIS A 514 8.27 0.87 10.99
N LEU A 515 9.18 0.18 10.30
CA LEU A 515 9.33 0.30 8.84
C LEU A 515 8.11 -0.25 8.07
N ALA A 516 7.45 -1.30 8.57
CA ALA A 516 6.20 -1.82 8.01
C ALA A 516 5.04 -0.80 8.16
N THR A 517 4.93 -0.19 9.35
CA THR A 517 3.99 0.92 9.60
C THR A 517 4.31 2.14 8.73
N LEU A 518 5.58 2.51 8.58
CA LEU A 518 6.02 3.64 7.75
C LEU A 518 5.61 3.45 6.28
N MET A 519 5.84 2.25 5.73
CA MET A 519 5.39 1.85 4.39
C MET A 519 3.89 2.10 4.21
N THR A 520 3.09 1.62 5.17
CA THR A 520 1.62 1.61 5.12
C THR A 520 1.00 2.99 5.34
N GLU A 521 1.44 3.71 6.38
CA GLU A 521 0.79 4.94 6.85
C GLU A 521 1.41 6.22 6.28
N THR A 522 2.55 6.14 5.56
CA THR A 522 3.28 7.34 5.12
C THR A 522 3.84 7.23 3.70
N LEU A 523 4.47 6.12 3.31
CA LEU A 523 5.11 6.03 2.00
C LEU A 523 4.09 5.76 0.87
N LEU A 524 3.26 4.73 1.00
CA LEU A 524 2.23 4.44 -0.01
C LEU A 524 1.20 5.58 -0.19
N PRO A 525 0.71 6.24 0.89
CA PRO A 525 -0.14 7.42 0.75
C PRO A 525 0.46 8.59 -0.05
N ALA A 526 1.79 8.71 -0.13
CA ALA A 526 2.43 9.73 -0.96
C ALA A 526 2.28 9.43 -2.46
N ILE A 527 2.41 8.16 -2.88
CA ILE A 527 2.11 7.76 -4.26
C ILE A 527 0.60 7.83 -4.54
N ASP A 528 -0.25 7.42 -3.59
CA ASP A 528 -1.72 7.49 -3.71
C ASP A 528 -2.22 8.92 -4.03
N ALA A 529 -1.52 9.94 -3.56
CA ALA A 529 -1.83 11.34 -3.84
C ALA A 529 -1.40 11.82 -5.25
N ALA A 530 -0.44 11.15 -5.87
CA ALA A 530 0.13 11.48 -7.19
C ALA A 530 -0.47 10.65 -8.36
N VAL A 531 -1.37 9.71 -8.07
CA VAL A 531 -2.01 8.84 -9.08
C VAL A 531 -3.54 8.96 -9.05
N PRO A 532 -4.24 8.61 -10.15
CA PRO A 532 -5.70 8.51 -10.16
C PRO A 532 -6.23 7.64 -9.02
N THR A 533 -7.33 8.07 -8.41
CA THR A 533 -8.04 7.30 -7.38
C THR A 533 -9.13 6.43 -8.03
N PRO A 534 -9.27 5.14 -7.66
CA PRO A 534 -8.45 4.45 -6.66
C PRO A 534 -7.06 4.04 -7.18
N PRO A 535 -6.04 4.02 -6.29
CA PRO A 535 -4.74 3.47 -6.61
C PRO A 535 -4.80 1.95 -6.72
N HIS A 536 -3.92 1.39 -7.53
CA HIS A 536 -3.88 -0.04 -7.84
C HIS A 536 -2.47 -0.60 -7.63
N CYS A 537 -2.34 -1.90 -7.43
CA CYS A 537 -1.06 -2.57 -7.13
C CYS A 537 -1.03 -4.01 -7.64
N TYR A 538 0.16 -4.49 -7.99
CA TYR A 538 0.42 -5.89 -8.25
C TYR A 538 0.39 -6.71 -6.94
N LEU A 539 -0.55 -7.64 -6.81
CA LEU A 539 -0.84 -8.38 -5.57
C LEU A 539 0.32 -9.25 -5.01
N ASN A 540 1.36 -9.51 -5.80
CA ASN A 540 2.53 -10.27 -5.32
C ASN A 540 3.61 -9.36 -4.72
N GLU A 541 3.73 -8.11 -5.19
CA GLU A 541 4.71 -7.10 -4.75
C GLU A 541 4.02 -5.95 -3.99
N GLY A 542 2.80 -6.21 -3.51
CA GLY A 542 2.02 -5.30 -2.68
C GLY A 542 2.40 -5.35 -1.20
N ASN A 543 1.88 -4.39 -0.45
CA ASN A 543 2.02 -4.33 1.00
C ASN A 543 0.99 -5.23 1.69
N PHE A 544 1.45 -6.16 2.52
CA PHE A 544 0.60 -7.07 3.29
C PHE A 544 -0.34 -6.38 4.29
N GLN A 545 -0.06 -5.12 4.64
CA GLN A 545 -0.89 -4.30 5.52
C GLN A 545 -1.82 -3.32 4.77
N GLU A 546 -1.94 -3.42 3.44
CA GLU A 546 -2.78 -2.53 2.63
C GLU A 546 -4.25 -2.53 3.10
N PRO A 547 -4.76 -1.44 3.72
CA PRO A 547 -6.12 -1.42 4.27
C PRO A 547 -7.21 -1.53 3.19
N ARG A 548 -6.91 -1.13 1.94
CA ARG A 548 -7.84 -1.18 0.81
C ARG A 548 -7.56 -2.32 -0.16
N TRP A 549 -6.98 -3.42 0.34
CA TRP A 549 -6.45 -4.52 -0.48
C TRP A 549 -7.42 -5.08 -1.54
N ARG A 550 -8.74 -5.05 -1.29
CA ARG A 550 -9.75 -5.48 -2.27
C ARG A 550 -9.74 -4.61 -3.52
N GLU A 551 -9.84 -3.30 -3.32
CA GLU A 551 -9.83 -2.28 -4.37
C GLU A 551 -8.44 -2.21 -5.03
N VAL A 552 -7.39 -2.22 -4.22
CA VAL A 552 -6.00 -2.02 -4.66
C VAL A 552 -5.46 -3.23 -5.45
N PHE A 553 -5.75 -4.47 -5.05
CA PHE A 553 -5.22 -5.68 -5.70
C PHE A 553 -6.17 -6.32 -6.73
N TYR A 554 -7.49 -6.16 -6.57
CA TYR A 554 -8.48 -6.85 -7.40
C TYR A 554 -9.47 -5.91 -8.10
N GLY A 555 -9.68 -4.69 -7.59
CA GLY A 555 -10.55 -3.69 -8.21
C GLY A 555 -11.95 -4.23 -8.51
N GLU A 556 -12.45 -3.96 -9.71
CA GLU A 556 -13.76 -4.43 -10.19
C GLU A 556 -13.87 -5.98 -10.30
N ASN A 557 -12.74 -6.69 -10.44
CA ASN A 557 -12.75 -8.16 -10.50
C ASN A 557 -13.12 -8.81 -9.17
N TYR A 558 -13.02 -8.10 -8.03
CA TYR A 558 -13.16 -8.68 -6.69
C TYR A 558 -14.48 -9.44 -6.48
N ALA A 559 -15.61 -8.89 -6.96
CA ALA A 559 -16.92 -9.52 -6.79
C ALA A 559 -17.05 -10.85 -7.56
N ARG A 560 -16.52 -10.91 -8.79
CA ARG A 560 -16.49 -12.15 -9.59
C ARG A 560 -15.51 -13.17 -9.02
N LEU A 561 -14.34 -12.72 -8.56
CA LEU A 561 -13.36 -13.57 -7.85
C LEU A 561 -13.96 -14.17 -6.59
N LEU A 562 -14.68 -13.38 -5.78
CA LEU A 562 -15.36 -13.89 -4.59
C LEU A 562 -16.42 -14.94 -4.94
N ALA A 563 -17.24 -14.72 -5.97
CA ALA A 563 -18.22 -15.72 -6.42
C ALA A 563 -17.58 -17.05 -6.87
N VAL A 564 -16.42 -17.01 -7.54
CA VAL A 564 -15.66 -18.23 -7.90
C VAL A 564 -15.06 -18.89 -6.64
N LYS A 565 -14.52 -18.09 -5.71
CA LYS A 565 -14.03 -18.59 -4.42
C LYS A 565 -15.13 -19.28 -3.61
N ASP A 566 -16.34 -18.73 -3.59
CA ASP A 566 -17.52 -19.29 -2.92
C ASP A 566 -17.98 -20.61 -3.55
N ARG A 567 -17.73 -20.80 -4.85
CA ARG A 567 -18.08 -22.01 -5.60
C ARG A 567 -17.09 -23.17 -5.41
N TYR A 568 -15.79 -22.90 -5.41
CA TYR A 568 -14.74 -23.96 -5.40
C TYR A 568 -14.04 -24.13 -4.04
N ASP A 569 -14.28 -23.24 -3.08
CA ASP A 569 -13.91 -23.39 -1.67
C ASP A 569 -14.93 -22.67 -0.75
N PRO A 570 -16.15 -23.25 -0.59
CA PRO A 570 -17.19 -22.69 0.27
C PRO A 570 -16.76 -22.67 1.75
N ASP A 571 -16.10 -23.72 2.23
CA ASP A 571 -15.68 -23.90 3.63
C ASP A 571 -14.40 -23.12 4.00
N ARG A 572 -13.78 -22.44 3.03
CA ARG A 572 -12.57 -21.60 3.20
C ARG A 572 -11.35 -22.39 3.67
N LEU A 573 -11.20 -23.63 3.22
CA LEU A 573 -10.05 -24.50 3.51
C LEU A 573 -8.74 -23.88 2.97
N LEU A 574 -8.79 -23.28 1.78
CA LEU A 574 -7.68 -22.55 1.15
C LEU A 574 -7.67 -21.10 1.66
N PHE A 575 -7.15 -20.92 2.87
CA PHE A 575 -7.13 -19.66 3.60
C PHE A 575 -5.88 -18.81 3.30
N ARG A 576 -6.06 -17.49 3.11
CA ARG A 576 -5.00 -16.48 3.11
C ARG A 576 -5.19 -15.53 4.30
N ASP A 577 -4.08 -15.02 4.85
CA ASP A 577 -4.07 -14.31 6.13
C ASP A 577 -5.07 -13.14 6.19
N ARG A 578 -5.90 -13.14 7.23
CA ARG A 578 -6.93 -12.14 7.49
C ARG A 578 -6.46 -11.22 8.60
N LYS A 579 -5.68 -10.18 8.27
CA LYS A 579 -5.49 -9.09 9.23
C LYS A 579 -6.78 -8.27 9.37
N HIS A 580 -7.54 -8.71 10.38
CA HIS A 580 -8.72 -8.11 11.01
C HIS A 580 -10.09 -8.50 10.44
N HIS A 581 -10.93 -8.99 11.36
CA HIS A 581 -12.38 -9.03 11.22
C HIS A 581 -12.94 -7.61 11.13
N TYR A 582 -13.02 -7.09 9.91
CA TYR A 582 -13.99 -6.07 9.51
C TYR A 582 -14.57 -6.45 8.16
N ASP A 583 -15.40 -7.49 8.19
CA ASP A 583 -16.65 -7.58 7.43
C ASP A 583 -17.44 -8.80 7.92
N ASP A 584 -18.20 -8.59 8.98
CA ASP A 584 -19.48 -9.27 9.16
C ASP A 584 -20.59 -8.20 9.17
N PRO A 585 -21.29 -7.99 8.04
CA PRO A 585 -22.53 -7.19 8.03
C PRO A 585 -23.76 -7.97 8.51
N LEU A 586 -23.67 -9.30 8.69
CA LEU A 586 -24.80 -10.23 8.83
C LEU A 586 -25.16 -10.58 10.29
N THR A 587 -24.42 -10.09 11.30
CA THR A 587 -24.94 -9.99 12.68
C THR A 587 -25.68 -8.67 12.99
N LYS A 588 -25.91 -7.82 11.99
CA LYS A 588 -26.97 -6.79 12.06
C LYS A 588 -28.25 -7.27 11.37
N TYR A 589 -29.34 -7.28 12.13
CA TYR A 589 -30.72 -7.60 11.74
C TYR A 589 -31.10 -9.08 11.60
N HIS A 590 -31.31 -9.73 12.74
CA HIS A 590 -32.61 -10.38 12.94
C HIS A 590 -33.60 -9.33 13.49
N GLY A 591 -34.52 -8.88 12.63
CA GLY A 591 -35.55 -7.90 12.96
C GLY A 591 -35.94 -7.06 11.74
N HIS A 592 -37.22 -7.09 11.37
CA HIS A 592 -37.83 -6.33 10.26
C HIS A 592 -37.56 -6.81 8.83
N GLY A 593 -37.76 -8.11 8.62
CA GLY A 593 -38.38 -8.59 7.38
C GLY A 593 -39.87 -8.17 7.30
N GLU A 594 -40.14 -6.86 7.26
CA GLU A 594 -41.45 -6.23 6.99
C GLU A 594 -41.25 -4.70 6.92
N ILE A 595 -41.10 -4.12 5.71
CA ILE A 595 -41.29 -2.68 5.37
C ILE A 595 -40.97 -2.42 3.88
N VAL A 596 -40.07 -3.19 3.26
CA VAL A 596 -39.74 -3.04 1.81
C VAL A 596 -40.93 -3.32 0.89
N ALA A 597 -41.90 -4.13 1.35
CA ALA A 597 -43.17 -4.37 0.63
C ALA A 597 -44.14 -3.16 0.61
N GLN A 598 -43.96 -2.15 1.48
CA GLN A 598 -44.85 -0.97 1.54
C GLN A 598 -44.30 0.24 0.79
N LEU A 599 -42.97 0.39 0.69
CA LEU A 599 -42.34 1.53 0.00
C LEU A 599 -42.44 1.46 -1.54
N LEU A 600 -42.54 0.25 -2.13
CA LEU A 600 -42.83 0.06 -3.56
C LEU A 600 -44.28 0.41 -3.95
N GLY A 601 -45.18 0.59 -2.97
CA GLY A 601 -46.54 1.09 -3.20
C GLY A 601 -46.62 2.62 -3.35
N LEU A 602 -45.81 3.37 -2.60
CA LEU A 602 -45.85 4.83 -2.56
C LEU A 602 -45.19 5.50 -3.78
N LEU A 603 -44.16 4.89 -4.37
CA LEU A 603 -43.52 5.39 -5.59
C LEU A 603 -44.40 5.34 -6.85
N LYS A 604 -45.48 4.54 -6.84
CA LYS A 604 -46.47 4.53 -7.93
C LYS A 604 -47.49 5.69 -7.87
N LEU A 605 -47.57 6.42 -6.76
CA LEU A 605 -48.48 7.55 -6.60
C LEU A 605 -47.86 8.91 -6.95
N LEU A 606 -46.54 9.09 -6.78
CA LEU A 606 -45.88 10.37 -7.13
C LEU A 606 -45.74 10.60 -8.64
N ALA A 607 -45.63 9.52 -9.43
CA ALA A 607 -45.47 9.59 -10.89
C ALA A 607 -46.72 10.13 -11.63
N HIS A 608 -47.85 10.30 -10.95
CA HIS A 608 -49.11 10.78 -11.57
C HIS A 608 -49.37 12.29 -11.39
N HIS A 609 -48.47 13.04 -10.73
CA HIS A 609 -48.70 14.47 -10.43
C HIS A 609 -47.81 15.46 -11.20
N ILE A 610 -46.80 14.99 -11.94
CA ILE A 610 -45.87 15.85 -12.72
C ILE A 610 -46.04 15.61 -14.23
N SER A 611 -47.27 15.72 -14.73
CA SER A 611 -47.58 15.59 -16.17
C SER A 611 -48.74 16.47 -16.69
N ARG A 612 -49.07 17.57 -15.99
CA ARG A 612 -50.23 18.43 -16.35
C ARG A 612 -50.04 19.96 -16.25
N THR A 613 -48.83 20.46 -16.41
CA THR A 613 -48.51 21.90 -16.62
C THR A 613 -47.07 21.99 -17.14
N LEU A 614 -46.70 22.69 -18.22
CA LEU A 614 -47.34 23.70 -19.09
C LEU A 614 -46.99 23.46 -20.58
N ARG A 615 -47.69 24.14 -21.51
CA ARG A 615 -47.49 24.02 -22.97
C ARG A 615 -46.66 25.18 -23.55
N HIS A 616 -45.86 24.87 -24.59
CA HIS A 616 -45.35 25.79 -25.63
C HIS A 616 -46.49 26.57 -26.37
N PRO A 617 -46.27 27.62 -27.24
CA PRO A 617 -45.09 27.79 -28.13
C PRO A 617 -44.62 29.23 -28.59
N ARG A 618 -43.39 29.28 -29.16
CA ARG A 618 -42.92 30.00 -30.40
C ARG A 618 -42.73 31.54 -30.51
N ARG A 619 -41.51 31.89 -31.01
CA ARG A 619 -41.12 32.62 -32.27
C ARG A 619 -40.54 34.07 -32.25
N LEU A 620 -39.45 34.23 -33.04
CA LEU A 620 -39.02 35.42 -33.86
C LEU A 620 -38.58 36.72 -33.11
N VAL A 621 -37.75 37.65 -33.63
CA VAL A 621 -36.59 37.68 -34.58
C VAL A 621 -35.90 39.08 -34.50
N HIS A 622 -34.71 39.28 -35.11
CA HIS A 622 -33.93 40.55 -35.28
C HIS A 622 -33.28 41.13 -33.99
N SER A 623 -32.02 41.61 -33.91
CA SER A 623 -30.96 42.15 -34.81
C SER A 623 -30.81 43.69 -34.77
N THR A 624 -29.55 44.15 -34.61
CA THR A 624 -28.93 45.52 -34.70
C THR A 624 -28.17 45.84 -33.41
N SER A 625 -27.07 46.61 -33.36
CA SER A 625 -25.99 46.95 -34.31
C SER A 625 -25.01 47.89 -33.58
N GLU A 626 -23.71 47.78 -33.84
CA GLU A 626 -22.67 48.83 -33.76
C GLU A 626 -22.84 50.06 -32.83
N ARG A 627 -21.80 50.35 -32.02
CA ARG A 627 -20.85 51.45 -32.35
C ARG A 627 -19.58 51.48 -31.48
N SER A 628 -18.51 51.92 -32.12
CA SER A 628 -17.15 52.11 -31.60
C SER A 628 -16.89 53.57 -31.18
N VAL A 629 -15.76 53.86 -30.50
CA VAL A 629 -14.70 54.84 -30.92
C VAL A 629 -13.75 55.31 -29.77
N ARG A 630 -12.42 55.24 -30.02
CA ARG A 630 -11.24 55.96 -29.45
C ARG A 630 -10.92 55.84 -27.93
N ARG A 631 -9.70 55.45 -27.50
CA ARG A 631 -8.31 55.99 -27.66
C ARG A 631 -7.95 57.16 -26.73
N GLN A 632 -6.90 56.97 -25.91
CA GLN A 632 -5.72 57.86 -25.84
C GLN A 632 -4.46 57.11 -25.32
N ARG A 633 -3.26 57.72 -25.38
CA ARG A 633 -1.91 57.09 -25.38
C ARG A 633 -0.90 57.70 -24.37
N SER A 634 0.17 56.92 -24.09
CA SER A 634 1.57 57.30 -23.65
C SER A 634 1.77 57.75 -22.18
N LYS A 635 2.95 57.66 -21.53
CA LYS A 635 4.39 57.35 -21.88
C LYS A 635 4.95 56.28 -20.90
N ALA A 636 6.06 55.54 -21.06
CA ALA A 636 7.34 55.54 -21.83
C ALA A 636 8.61 56.12 -21.13
N SER A 637 9.48 55.23 -20.60
CA SER A 637 10.94 55.35 -20.31
C SER A 637 11.45 53.94 -19.83
N GLN A 638 12.45 53.23 -20.39
CA GLN A 638 13.91 53.47 -20.49
C GLN A 638 14.54 53.92 -19.16
N ALA A 639 15.64 53.36 -18.61
CA ALA A 639 16.53 52.22 -18.93
C ALA A 639 17.13 51.69 -17.58
N SER A 640 18.16 50.83 -17.43
CA SER A 640 19.19 50.23 -18.30
C SER A 640 19.70 48.88 -17.70
N ASN A 641 20.89 48.37 -18.08
CA ASN A 641 21.57 47.20 -17.48
C ASN A 641 23.11 47.31 -17.68
N PRO A 642 23.97 46.97 -16.69
CA PRO A 642 25.27 46.37 -17.03
C PRO A 642 25.83 45.29 -16.07
N ARG A 643 26.21 44.15 -16.66
CA ARG A 643 27.40 43.27 -16.43
C ARG A 643 28.03 43.10 -15.02
N SER A 644 27.95 41.85 -14.54
CA SER A 644 29.02 40.97 -14.00
C SER A 644 30.29 41.57 -13.34
N VAL A 645 30.52 41.21 -12.07
CA VAL A 645 31.86 40.94 -11.48
C VAL A 645 31.74 39.76 -10.50
N ASN A 646 32.71 38.84 -10.53
CA ASN A 646 32.91 37.77 -9.53
C ASN A 646 34.06 38.19 -8.61
N SER A 647 33.91 38.14 -7.28
CA SER A 647 34.96 37.71 -6.33
C SER A 647 34.53 37.86 -4.87
N PHE A 648 35.06 36.94 -4.06
CA PHE A 648 34.92 36.76 -2.61
C PHE A 648 35.16 37.99 -1.71
N ASP A 649 34.66 37.84 -0.47
CA ASP A 649 35.02 38.54 0.78
C ASP A 649 34.75 40.05 0.89
N ILE A 650 33.66 40.38 1.62
CA ILE A 650 33.72 40.83 3.03
C ILE A 650 32.26 40.95 3.53
N LEU A 651 31.84 40.02 4.38
CA LEU A 651 30.70 40.23 5.28
C LEU A 651 31.19 40.07 6.72
N ALA A 652 31.54 41.20 7.33
CA ALA A 652 31.59 41.31 8.77
C ALA A 652 30.23 40.91 9.36
N ALA A 653 30.25 40.26 10.52
CA ALA A 653 29.05 39.72 11.16
C ALA A 653 27.93 40.77 11.28
N ALA A 654 26.81 40.51 10.59
CA ALA A 654 25.58 41.27 10.81
C ALA A 654 25.07 40.99 12.24
N PRO A 655 24.52 41.99 12.94
CA PRO A 655 23.95 41.77 14.27
C PRO A 655 22.76 40.81 14.20
N ALA A 656 22.64 39.93 15.20
CA ALA A 656 21.56 38.96 15.28
C ALA A 656 20.19 39.65 15.19
N ALA A 657 19.36 39.24 14.23
CA ALA A 657 18.01 39.73 14.09
C ALA A 657 17.18 39.33 15.33
N MET A 658 16.54 40.30 15.99
CA MET A 658 15.63 40.00 17.09
C MET A 658 14.39 39.27 16.56
N THR A 659 14.09 38.13 17.14
CA THR A 659 12.93 37.31 16.75
C THR A 659 11.62 37.91 17.26
N PRO A 660 10.48 37.67 16.57
CA PRO A 660 9.20 38.24 16.97
C PRO A 660 8.67 37.70 18.31
N ARG A 661 7.84 38.52 18.98
CA ARG A 661 7.00 38.12 20.10
C ARG A 661 5.64 37.70 19.56
N ILE A 662 5.13 36.57 20.03
CA ILE A 662 3.88 35.97 19.53
C ILE A 662 2.80 36.05 20.61
N HIS A 663 1.68 36.71 20.28
CA HIS A 663 0.49 36.79 21.14
C HIS A 663 -0.56 35.79 20.66
N CYS A 664 -0.58 34.62 21.28
CA CYS A 664 -1.54 33.57 20.97
C CYS A 664 -2.90 33.90 21.60
N VAL A 665 -3.96 33.85 20.78
CA VAL A 665 -5.35 34.12 21.20
C VAL A 665 -6.23 32.96 20.76
N ARG A 666 -6.93 32.32 21.70
CA ARG A 666 -8.00 31.37 21.36
C ARG A 666 -9.25 32.13 20.90
N HIS A 667 -9.89 31.68 19.82
CA HIS A 667 -11.14 32.27 19.34
C HIS A 667 -12.21 32.46 20.43
N ALA A 668 -13.06 33.47 20.25
CA ALA A 668 -14.25 33.68 21.06
C ALA A 668 -15.30 32.56 20.88
N GLN A 669 -16.34 32.54 21.72
CA GLN A 669 -17.35 31.48 21.68
C GLN A 669 -18.06 31.42 20.32
N GLY A 670 -17.85 30.33 19.59
CA GLY A 670 -18.58 30.00 18.35
C GLY A 670 -19.79 29.11 18.64
N TYR A 671 -20.72 28.99 17.68
CA TYR A 671 -21.91 28.14 17.87
C TYR A 671 -21.60 26.68 18.23
N HIS A 672 -20.47 26.12 17.76
CA HIS A 672 -19.99 24.78 18.17
C HIS A 672 -19.71 24.66 19.67
N ASN A 673 -19.32 25.74 20.37
CA ASN A 673 -19.02 25.68 21.81
C ASN A 673 -20.27 25.56 22.70
N LEU A 674 -21.48 25.70 22.14
CA LEU A 674 -22.72 25.61 22.91
C LEU A 674 -23.14 24.16 23.21
N SER A 675 -22.84 23.21 22.31
CA SER A 675 -23.12 21.78 22.52
C SER A 675 -22.38 20.90 21.52
N VAL A 676 -22.16 19.63 21.88
CA VAL A 676 -21.56 18.61 20.98
C VAL A 676 -22.36 18.41 19.70
N ALA A 677 -23.69 18.58 19.73
CA ALA A 677 -24.52 18.49 18.52
C ALA A 677 -24.14 19.57 17.48
N ASN A 678 -23.69 20.74 17.93
CA ASN A 678 -23.29 21.84 17.07
C ASN A 678 -21.92 21.63 16.40
N HIS A 679 -21.19 20.53 16.71
CA HIS A 679 -19.98 20.15 15.98
C HIS A 679 -20.28 19.76 14.51
N SER A 680 -21.55 19.44 14.21
CA SER A 680 -22.04 19.19 12.85
C SER A 680 -22.24 20.45 12.00
N ILE A 681 -22.23 21.65 12.61
CA ILE A 681 -22.35 22.92 11.88
C ILE A 681 -21.03 23.22 11.19
N HIS A 682 -21.03 23.22 9.86
CA HIS A 682 -19.85 23.55 9.06
C HIS A 682 -19.42 25.03 9.25
N ASP A 683 -18.12 25.26 9.45
CA ASP A 683 -17.49 26.58 9.63
C ASP A 683 -18.34 27.63 10.40
N PRO A 684 -18.63 27.40 11.70
CA PRO A 684 -19.61 28.19 12.43
C PRO A 684 -19.09 29.57 12.84
N LEU A 685 -19.99 30.55 12.75
CA LEU A 685 -19.79 31.92 13.24
C LEU A 685 -19.69 31.99 14.78
N LEU A 686 -19.35 33.19 15.27
CA LEU A 686 -19.44 33.56 16.68
C LEU A 686 -20.89 33.62 17.17
N THR A 687 -21.10 33.35 18.46
CA THR A 687 -22.37 33.65 19.14
C THR A 687 -22.40 35.14 19.55
N PRO A 688 -23.56 35.72 19.88
CA PRO A 688 -23.64 37.08 20.43
C PRO A 688 -22.79 37.28 21.70
N TYR A 689 -22.63 36.23 22.51
CA TYR A 689 -21.73 36.23 23.66
C TYR A 689 -20.25 36.13 23.24
N GLY A 690 -19.93 35.40 22.16
CA GLY A 690 -18.62 35.43 21.53
C GLY A 690 -18.24 36.83 21.03
N GLU A 691 -19.18 37.59 20.45
CA GLU A 691 -18.92 38.99 20.10
C GLU A 691 -18.67 39.87 21.33
N GLU A 692 -19.36 39.63 22.44
CA GLU A 692 -19.11 40.33 23.71
C GLU A 692 -17.71 40.01 24.27
N GLN A 693 -17.29 38.74 24.21
CA GLN A 693 -15.92 38.34 24.51
C GLN A 693 -14.89 39.05 23.61
N CYS A 694 -15.19 39.25 22.32
CA CYS A 694 -14.33 40.05 21.43
C CYS A 694 -14.24 41.52 21.84
N ARG A 695 -15.34 42.14 22.28
CA ARG A 695 -15.32 43.53 22.80
C ARG A 695 -14.50 43.65 24.09
N GLU A 696 -14.56 42.65 24.96
CA GLU A 696 -13.74 42.61 26.17
C GLU A 696 -12.27 42.36 25.84
N LEU A 697 -11.96 41.50 24.87
CA LEU A 697 -10.59 41.32 24.34
C LEU A 697 -10.03 42.65 23.80
N ALA A 698 -10.82 43.39 22.99
CA ALA A 698 -10.47 44.71 22.47
C ALA A 698 -10.31 45.82 23.53
N ARG A 699 -10.68 45.54 24.79
CA ARG A 699 -10.52 46.44 25.94
C ARG A 699 -9.37 46.01 26.86
N THR A 700 -9.02 44.73 26.86
CA THR A 700 -8.13 44.11 27.86
C THR A 700 -6.80 43.60 27.29
N PHE A 701 -6.66 43.51 25.96
CA PHE A 701 -5.40 43.11 25.35
C PHE A 701 -4.30 44.17 25.61
N PRO A 702 -3.21 43.83 26.31
CA PRO A 702 -2.33 44.85 26.89
C PRO A 702 -1.25 45.40 25.93
N TYR A 703 -1.29 45.04 24.63
CA TYR A 703 -0.25 45.38 23.66
C TYR A 703 -0.78 46.05 22.37
N HIS A 704 -1.99 46.62 22.40
CA HIS A 704 -2.62 47.27 21.23
C HIS A 704 -1.68 48.28 20.55
N ASP A 705 -0.96 49.09 21.32
CA ASP A 705 -0.02 50.12 20.84
C ASP A 705 1.18 49.56 20.03
N ARG A 706 1.41 48.24 20.08
CA ARG A 706 2.59 47.57 19.52
C ARG A 706 2.33 46.56 18.42
N ILE A 707 1.07 46.21 18.14
CA ILE A 707 0.75 45.20 17.12
C ILE A 707 1.33 45.65 15.76
N ASP A 708 2.17 44.80 15.17
CA ASP A 708 2.74 44.99 13.83
C ASP A 708 2.00 44.13 12.78
N LEU A 709 1.47 42.97 13.19
CA LEU A 709 0.74 42.03 12.33
C LEU A 709 -0.31 41.24 13.11
N VAL A 710 -1.48 41.00 12.50
CA VAL A 710 -2.49 40.07 12.98
C VAL A 710 -2.63 38.92 11.98
N VAL A 711 -2.40 37.70 12.44
CA VAL A 711 -2.58 36.45 11.67
C VAL A 711 -3.71 35.65 12.30
N ALA A 712 -4.55 35.02 11.47
CA ALA A 712 -5.65 34.18 11.95
C ALA A 712 -5.80 32.90 11.12
N SER A 713 -6.33 31.85 11.75
CA SER A 713 -6.83 30.67 11.01
C SER A 713 -7.99 31.08 10.09
N PRO A 714 -8.09 30.60 8.82
CA PRO A 714 -9.13 31.01 7.87
C PRO A 714 -10.54 30.46 8.17
N ILE A 715 -10.77 29.95 9.38
CA ILE A 715 -12.10 29.52 9.86
C ILE A 715 -12.85 30.75 10.39
N LYS A 716 -14.17 30.85 10.14
CA LYS A 716 -14.94 32.08 10.40
C LYS A 716 -14.85 32.57 11.84
N ARG A 717 -14.94 31.68 12.84
CA ARG A 717 -14.82 32.08 14.25
C ARG A 717 -13.48 32.74 14.61
N THR A 718 -12.37 32.30 14.03
CA THR A 718 -11.05 32.90 14.25
C THR A 718 -10.91 34.22 13.49
N MET A 719 -11.39 34.28 12.24
CA MET A 719 -11.42 35.52 11.45
C MET A 719 -12.25 36.62 12.11
N TYR A 720 -13.48 36.31 12.56
CA TYR A 720 -14.33 37.28 13.26
C TYR A 720 -13.80 37.62 14.66
N THR A 721 -13.12 36.70 15.36
CA THR A 721 -12.44 37.04 16.62
C THR A 721 -11.33 38.07 16.37
N ALA A 722 -10.53 37.90 15.31
CA ALA A 722 -9.48 38.84 14.95
C ALA A 722 -10.04 40.22 14.56
N LEU A 723 -11.07 40.24 13.70
CA LEU A 723 -11.70 41.48 13.22
C LEU A 723 -12.39 42.28 14.32
N LEU A 724 -13.04 41.62 15.28
CA LEU A 724 -13.74 42.29 16.38
C LEU A 724 -12.82 42.60 17.57
N GLY A 725 -11.82 41.75 17.85
CA GLY A 725 -10.87 41.93 18.95
C GLY A 725 -9.78 42.97 18.69
N PHE A 726 -9.44 43.21 17.42
CA PHE A 726 -8.35 44.10 17.02
C PHE A 726 -8.76 45.15 15.96
N GLY A 727 -10.07 45.29 15.68
CA GLY A 727 -10.57 46.16 14.61
C GLY A 727 -10.09 47.61 14.70
N THR A 728 -9.99 48.16 15.91
CA THR A 728 -9.44 49.50 16.17
C THR A 728 -7.96 49.62 15.80
N ASP A 729 -7.16 48.55 15.92
CA ASP A 729 -5.76 48.53 15.51
C ASP A 729 -5.62 48.39 14.00
N LEU A 730 -6.44 47.53 13.38
CA LEU A 730 -6.52 47.38 11.93
C LEU A 730 -6.86 48.73 11.27
N GLU A 731 -7.85 49.45 11.79
CA GLU A 731 -8.23 50.79 11.33
C GLU A 731 -7.13 51.84 11.57
N ARG A 732 -6.53 51.86 12.78
CA ARG A 732 -5.49 52.83 13.17
C ARG A 732 -4.20 52.69 12.36
N THR A 733 -3.83 51.47 11.99
CA THR A 733 -2.57 51.16 11.30
C THR A 733 -2.74 50.94 9.80
N GLY A 734 -3.96 50.68 9.33
CA GLY A 734 -4.24 50.26 7.96
C GLY A 734 -3.84 48.82 7.66
N MET A 735 -3.44 48.02 8.66
CA MET A 735 -3.07 46.62 8.45
C MET A 735 -4.30 45.73 8.21
N LYS A 736 -4.06 44.53 7.70
CA LYS A 736 -5.10 43.51 7.47
C LYS A 736 -4.84 42.27 8.32
N VAL A 737 -5.90 41.54 8.65
CA VAL A 737 -5.77 40.17 9.18
C VAL A 737 -5.29 39.26 8.06
N LEU A 738 -4.11 38.68 8.21
CA LEU A 738 -3.60 37.67 7.28
C LEU A 738 -4.18 36.29 7.64
N ALA A 739 -4.91 35.67 6.72
CA ALA A 739 -5.46 34.34 6.91
C ALA A 739 -4.41 33.26 6.57
N MET A 740 -4.04 32.43 7.54
CA MET A 740 -2.96 31.44 7.43
C MET A 740 -3.47 30.01 7.67
N PRO A 741 -3.62 29.17 6.62
CA PRO A 741 -4.20 27.82 6.71
C PRO A 741 -3.57 26.87 7.74
N GLU A 742 -2.26 26.98 8.00
CA GLU A 742 -1.53 26.12 8.93
C GLU A 742 -2.17 26.12 10.32
N LEU A 743 -2.73 27.26 10.73
CA LEU A 743 -3.32 27.54 12.05
C LEU A 743 -4.70 26.88 12.29
N GLN A 744 -5.21 26.07 11.37
CA GLN A 744 -6.52 25.43 11.51
C GLN A 744 -6.59 24.36 12.62
N GLU A 745 -7.78 24.18 13.19
CA GLU A 745 -8.02 23.22 14.29
C GLU A 745 -7.69 21.76 13.94
N THR A 746 -7.50 20.97 14.99
CA THR A 746 -6.97 19.61 15.01
C THR A 746 -7.88 18.55 14.40
N SER A 747 -9.21 18.65 14.57
CA SER A 747 -10.15 17.60 14.11
C SER A 747 -10.60 17.78 12.66
N ASP A 748 -11.19 16.73 12.07
CA ASP A 748 -11.86 16.75 10.76
C ASP A 748 -13.39 16.96 10.86
N LEU A 749 -13.90 17.33 12.05
CA LEU A 749 -15.31 17.62 12.24
C LEU A 749 -15.77 18.79 11.35
N PRO A 750 -17.04 18.84 10.93
CA PRO A 750 -17.56 19.95 10.12
C PRO A 750 -17.29 21.32 10.74
N CYS A 751 -17.41 21.46 12.06
CA CYS A 751 -17.12 22.72 12.74
C CYS A 751 -15.65 23.14 12.67
N ASP A 752 -14.73 22.20 12.53
CA ASP A 752 -13.28 22.46 12.50
C ASP A 752 -12.72 22.51 11.07
N THR A 753 -13.59 22.32 10.08
CA THR A 753 -13.32 22.44 8.66
C THR A 753 -13.79 23.82 8.20
N GLY A 754 -12.92 24.57 7.52
CA GLY A 754 -13.23 25.91 7.04
C GLY A 754 -13.92 25.92 5.68
N SER A 755 -14.55 27.04 5.34
CA SER A 755 -15.13 27.32 4.03
C SER A 755 -14.10 27.33 2.89
N SER A 756 -14.57 27.14 1.67
CA SER A 756 -13.75 27.29 0.45
C SER A 756 -13.19 28.72 0.32
N PRO A 757 -12.06 28.93 -0.39
CA PRO A 757 -11.52 30.27 -0.64
C PRO A 757 -12.55 31.25 -1.22
N GLU A 758 -13.43 30.77 -2.11
CA GLU A 758 -14.48 31.55 -2.76
C GLU A 758 -15.58 31.97 -1.77
N GLU A 759 -15.98 31.08 -0.87
CA GLU A 759 -16.95 31.38 0.19
C GLU A 759 -16.37 32.34 1.23
N LEU A 760 -15.09 32.19 1.60
CA LEU A 760 -14.41 33.11 2.52
C LEU A 760 -14.23 34.49 1.90
N ALA A 761 -13.83 34.58 0.63
CA ALA A 761 -13.71 35.85 -0.08
C ALA A 761 -15.05 36.59 -0.16
N LYS A 762 -16.17 35.86 -0.28
CA LYS A 762 -17.52 36.42 -0.26
C LYS A 762 -18.00 36.81 1.16
N GLU A 763 -17.71 36.00 2.17
CA GLU A 763 -18.05 36.26 3.58
C GLU A 763 -17.31 37.49 4.13
N LEU A 764 -16.06 37.66 3.71
CA LEU A 764 -15.14 38.68 4.21
C LEU A 764 -14.98 39.87 3.26
N ASP A 765 -15.85 39.99 2.24
CA ASP A 765 -15.84 41.11 1.31
C ASP A 765 -16.01 42.46 2.04
N GLY A 766 -15.27 43.46 1.59
CA GLY A 766 -15.17 44.77 2.22
C GLY A 766 -14.49 44.81 3.60
N LYS A 767 -14.00 43.69 4.15
CA LYS A 767 -13.30 43.65 5.46
C LYS A 767 -11.77 43.76 5.29
N PRO A 768 -11.02 44.24 6.30
CA PRO A 768 -9.55 44.33 6.27
C PRO A 768 -8.91 42.94 6.45
N VAL A 769 -9.07 42.06 5.46
CA VAL A 769 -8.53 40.70 5.43
C VAL A 769 -7.63 40.51 4.21
N ASP A 770 -6.55 39.76 4.38
CA ASP A 770 -5.70 39.25 3.31
C ASP A 770 -5.83 37.72 3.25
N LEU A 771 -6.33 37.22 2.12
CA LEU A 771 -6.53 35.79 1.85
C LEU A 771 -5.45 35.19 0.94
N SER A 772 -4.33 35.89 0.69
CA SER A 772 -3.29 35.48 -0.26
C SER A 772 -2.66 34.10 0.01
N LEU A 773 -2.64 33.65 1.27
CA LEU A 773 -2.16 32.30 1.64
C LEU A 773 -3.25 31.22 1.57
N VAL A 774 -4.53 31.59 1.37
CA VAL A 774 -5.68 30.68 1.41
C VAL A 774 -5.94 30.09 0.02
N GLN A 775 -5.16 29.08 -0.33
CA GLN A 775 -5.20 28.42 -1.63
C GLN A 775 -6.29 27.31 -1.69
N PRO A 776 -6.77 26.92 -2.90
CA PRO A 776 -7.71 25.81 -3.05
C PRO A 776 -7.22 24.52 -2.38
N GLY A 777 -8.13 23.83 -1.67
CA GLY A 777 -7.84 22.58 -0.96
C GLY A 777 -7.27 22.73 0.45
N TRP A 778 -7.01 23.96 0.94
CA TRP A 778 -6.50 24.20 2.31
C TRP A 778 -7.35 23.55 3.41
N ASN A 779 -8.67 23.47 3.20
CA ASN A 779 -9.66 22.95 4.13
C ASN A 779 -9.92 21.43 3.99
N ASN A 780 -9.20 20.71 3.13
CA ASN A 780 -9.56 19.32 2.77
C ASN A 780 -9.32 18.25 3.86
N LYS A 781 -8.72 18.63 5.00
CA LYS A 781 -8.35 17.76 6.14
C LYS A 781 -7.56 16.49 5.73
N LYS A 782 -6.73 16.58 4.69
CA LYS A 782 -5.86 15.49 4.17
C LYS A 782 -4.41 15.96 4.03
N MET A 783 -3.48 15.02 3.86
CA MET A 783 -2.04 15.28 3.71
C MET A 783 -1.53 16.22 4.82
N LYS A 784 -0.90 17.36 4.46
CA LYS A 784 -0.47 18.43 5.38
C LYS A 784 -1.58 18.87 6.36
N TYR A 785 -2.83 18.92 5.90
CA TYR A 785 -3.97 19.42 6.66
C TYR A 785 -4.69 18.35 7.50
N ALA A 786 -4.19 17.11 7.52
CA ALA A 786 -4.84 15.99 8.19
C ALA A 786 -5.05 16.19 9.71
N ALA A 787 -6.07 15.49 10.22
CA ALA A 787 -6.51 15.53 11.62
C ALA A 787 -5.74 14.54 12.54
N ASN A 788 -4.50 14.22 12.22
CA ASN A 788 -3.62 13.37 13.04
C ASN A 788 -2.49 14.19 13.66
N SER A 789 -2.01 13.74 14.83
CA SER A 789 -0.99 14.45 15.63
C SER A 789 0.23 14.86 14.79
N ARG A 790 0.73 13.98 13.91
CA ARG A 790 1.94 14.24 13.09
C ARG A 790 1.73 15.37 12.08
N ALA A 791 0.59 15.39 11.38
CA ALA A 791 0.25 16.47 10.44
C ALA A 791 0.02 17.81 11.16
N ILE A 792 -0.61 17.77 12.34
CA ILE A 792 -0.79 18.97 13.17
C ILE A 792 0.57 19.49 13.67
N GLU A 793 1.47 18.61 14.10
CA GLU A 793 2.85 18.97 14.51
C GLU A 793 3.66 19.59 13.37
N SER A 794 3.58 19.06 12.15
CA SER A 794 4.22 19.68 10.98
C SER A 794 3.67 21.07 10.71
N ARG A 795 2.34 21.24 10.67
CA ARG A 795 1.71 22.56 10.47
C ARG A 795 2.06 23.56 11.57
N ALA A 796 2.07 23.13 12.83
CA ALA A 796 2.47 23.94 13.96
C ALA A 796 3.93 24.42 13.82
N ARG A 797 4.86 23.51 13.46
CA ARG A 797 6.27 23.83 13.19
C ARG A 797 6.42 24.79 12.00
N GLU A 798 5.75 24.53 10.89
CA GLU A 798 5.77 25.38 9.69
C GLU A 798 5.26 26.79 10.01
N ALA A 799 4.16 26.91 10.77
CA ALA A 799 3.64 28.20 11.22
C ALA A 799 4.64 28.94 12.13
N ARG A 800 5.30 28.24 13.07
CA ARG A 800 6.34 28.84 13.93
C ARG A 800 7.54 29.31 13.12
N LEU A 801 8.05 28.52 12.19
CA LEU A 801 9.19 28.89 11.33
C LEU A 801 8.85 30.11 10.45
N TRP A 802 7.66 30.13 9.84
CA TRP A 802 7.18 31.27 9.07
C TRP A 802 7.11 32.53 9.95
N LEU A 803 6.48 32.43 11.13
CA LEU A 803 6.36 33.53 12.09
C LEU A 803 7.72 34.01 12.62
N MET A 804 8.68 33.11 12.84
CA MET A 804 10.03 33.46 13.29
C MET A 804 10.82 34.24 12.22
N SER A 805 10.55 33.99 10.94
CA SER A 805 11.20 34.68 9.81
C SER A 805 10.66 36.09 9.52
N ARG A 806 9.63 36.52 10.25
CA ARG A 806 8.94 37.80 10.03
C ARG A 806 9.75 39.00 10.53
N PRO A 807 9.77 40.13 9.80
CA PRO A 807 10.35 41.39 10.27
C PRO A 807 9.50 42.12 11.33
N GLU A 808 8.21 41.76 11.46
CA GLU A 808 7.29 42.30 12.47
C GLU A 808 7.67 41.85 13.90
N LYS A 809 7.59 42.73 14.90
CA LYS A 809 8.13 42.48 16.26
C LYS A 809 7.11 41.92 17.22
N ASP A 810 5.85 42.34 17.12
CA ASP A 810 4.76 41.91 17.98
C ASP A 810 3.59 41.43 17.11
N ILE A 811 3.44 40.11 17.01
CA ILE A 811 2.49 39.44 16.09
C ILE A 811 1.38 38.77 16.88
N VAL A 812 0.13 39.07 16.55
CA VAL A 812 -1.06 38.39 17.10
C VAL A 812 -1.40 37.17 16.26
N VAL A 813 -1.68 36.03 16.91
CA VAL A 813 -2.04 34.75 16.27
C VAL A 813 -3.37 34.26 16.83
N VAL A 814 -4.44 34.41 16.05
CA VAL A 814 -5.82 34.03 16.45
C VAL A 814 -6.17 32.64 15.88
N THR A 815 -6.26 31.65 16.77
CA THR A 815 -6.40 30.23 16.41
C THR A 815 -7.28 29.49 17.42
N HIS A 816 -7.16 28.17 17.51
CA HIS A 816 -8.06 27.27 18.21
C HIS A 816 -7.35 26.53 19.36
N GLY A 817 -8.12 26.11 20.36
CA GLY A 817 -7.56 25.61 21.61
C GLY A 817 -6.81 24.28 21.47
N GLY A 818 -7.31 23.35 20.64
CA GLY A 818 -6.60 22.10 20.36
C GLY A 818 -5.28 22.35 19.65
N PHE A 819 -5.30 23.16 18.59
CA PHE A 819 -4.12 23.53 17.83
C PHE A 819 -3.07 24.28 18.67
N LEU A 820 -3.48 25.11 19.63
CA LEU A 820 -2.56 25.88 20.48
C LEU A 820 -1.60 25.01 21.31
N HIS A 821 -2.00 23.81 21.72
CA HIS A 821 -1.09 22.87 22.40
C HIS A 821 0.05 22.39 21.50
N TYR A 822 -0.23 22.19 20.20
CA TYR A 822 0.77 21.84 19.19
C TYR A 822 1.62 23.04 18.78
N PHE A 823 0.99 24.21 18.65
CA PHE A 823 1.66 25.43 18.25
C PHE A 823 2.60 25.96 19.33
N THR A 824 2.18 26.01 20.59
CA THR A 824 2.99 26.54 21.70
C THR A 824 3.81 25.50 22.43
N GLU A 825 3.56 24.21 22.18
CA GLU A 825 4.19 23.06 22.85
C GLU A 825 3.94 23.02 24.38
N ASP A 826 3.02 23.87 24.90
CA ASP A 826 2.54 23.86 26.28
C ASP A 826 1.27 23.01 26.42
N TRP A 827 1.41 21.85 27.08
CA TRP A 827 0.34 20.90 27.40
C TRP A 827 -0.21 21.10 28.82
N SER A 828 0.27 22.10 29.57
CA SER A 828 -0.20 22.41 30.92
C SER A 828 -1.70 22.67 30.98
N GLY A 829 -2.42 21.93 31.81
CA GLY A 829 -3.86 22.11 32.01
C GLY A 829 -4.71 21.74 30.80
N SER A 830 -4.18 20.95 29.86
CA SER A 830 -4.90 20.43 28.68
C SER A 830 -6.17 19.64 29.03
N ASP A 831 -6.29 19.12 30.25
CA ASP A 831 -7.50 18.50 30.79
C ASP A 831 -8.67 19.47 31.02
N ARG A 832 -8.39 20.79 31.09
CA ARG A 832 -9.40 21.82 31.30
C ARG A 832 -10.17 22.13 30.01
N PHE A 833 -11.42 22.57 30.16
CA PHE A 833 -12.28 23.07 29.07
C PHE A 833 -12.43 22.12 27.87
N GLN A 834 -12.92 20.89 28.11
CA GLN A 834 -13.15 19.86 27.07
C GLN A 834 -11.88 19.49 26.26
N GLY A 835 -10.71 19.45 26.90
CA GLY A 835 -9.47 19.00 26.26
C GLY A 835 -8.69 20.11 25.55
N THR A 836 -9.11 21.38 25.68
CA THR A 836 -8.48 22.50 24.95
C THR A 836 -7.59 23.41 25.80
N GLY A 837 -7.48 23.20 27.12
CA GLY A 837 -6.55 23.88 28.04
C GLY A 837 -6.50 25.41 28.05
N TRP A 838 -7.42 26.08 27.36
CA TRP A 838 -7.45 27.50 27.06
C TRP A 838 -8.90 28.00 27.08
N ALA A 839 -9.18 29.10 27.77
CA ALA A 839 -10.50 29.74 27.74
C ALA A 839 -10.74 30.49 26.41
N ASN A 840 -12.00 30.75 26.05
CA ASN A 840 -12.31 31.59 24.88
C ASN A 840 -11.75 33.00 25.10
N THR A 841 -11.17 33.60 24.05
CA THR A 841 -10.42 34.88 24.11
C THR A 841 -9.24 34.92 25.10
N GLU A 842 -8.76 33.78 25.62
CA GLU A 842 -7.55 33.77 26.43
C GLU A 842 -6.33 34.17 25.60
N VAL A 843 -5.52 35.07 26.14
CA VAL A 843 -4.30 35.62 25.54
C VAL A 843 -3.08 35.14 26.32
N ARG A 844 -2.16 34.44 25.65
CA ARG A 844 -0.83 34.12 26.19
C ARG A 844 0.27 34.64 25.26
N THR A 845 1.31 35.22 25.85
CA THR A 845 2.44 35.80 25.12
C THR A 845 3.64 34.86 25.15
N TYR A 846 4.30 34.69 24.01
CA TYR A 846 5.47 33.82 23.85
C TYR A 846 6.63 34.56 23.18
N ALA A 847 7.84 34.10 23.45
CA ALA A 847 9.05 34.44 22.70
C ALA A 847 9.68 33.16 22.12
N PHE A 848 10.42 33.27 21.02
CA PHE A 848 11.16 32.14 20.45
C PHE A 848 12.35 31.76 21.34
N SER A 849 12.62 30.45 21.46
CA SER A 849 13.79 29.94 22.18
C SER A 849 15.08 30.31 21.46
N ALA A 850 16.00 30.96 22.18
CA ALA A 850 17.32 31.32 21.65
C ALA A 850 18.27 30.11 21.49
N SER A 851 17.98 28.97 22.12
CA SER A 851 18.86 27.79 22.12
C SER A 851 18.70 26.88 20.91
N GLU A 852 17.54 26.90 20.25
CA GLU A 852 17.12 25.88 19.26
C GLU A 852 16.27 26.52 18.15
N THR A 853 16.93 27.29 17.31
CA THR A 853 16.29 28.12 16.27
C THR A 853 15.71 27.30 15.12
N GLU A 854 16.27 26.13 14.79
CA GLU A 854 15.86 25.26 13.66
C GLU A 854 14.43 24.70 13.75
N GLN A 855 13.85 24.72 14.94
CA GLN A 855 12.50 24.22 15.23
C GLN A 855 11.54 25.34 15.67
N ALA A 856 12.06 26.56 15.80
CA ALA A 856 11.35 27.77 16.22
C ALA A 856 10.50 27.59 17.49
N HIS A 857 11.01 26.86 18.50
CA HIS A 857 10.28 26.56 19.73
C HIS A 857 9.80 27.83 20.46
N LEU A 858 8.61 27.78 21.07
CA LEU A 858 8.02 28.91 21.79
C LEU A 858 8.10 28.72 23.32
N LEU A 859 8.43 29.79 24.02
CA LEU A 859 8.46 29.85 25.49
C LEU A 859 7.51 30.95 25.97
N GLU A 860 6.55 30.61 26.84
CA GLU A 860 5.62 31.61 27.40
C GLU A 860 6.43 32.66 28.18
N THR A 861 6.07 33.95 28.10
CA THR A 861 6.80 34.98 28.83
C THR A 861 6.43 34.97 30.33
N PRO A 862 7.32 35.42 31.24
CA PRO A 862 7.02 35.48 32.67
C PRO A 862 5.75 36.29 32.99
N GLU A 863 5.54 37.41 32.30
CA GLU A 863 4.39 38.29 32.50
C GLU A 863 3.09 37.61 32.03
N SER A 864 3.15 36.78 30.98
CA SER A 864 2.01 35.98 30.54
C SER A 864 1.64 34.91 31.58
N ARG A 865 2.64 34.19 32.11
CA ARG A 865 2.40 33.22 33.20
C ARG A 865 1.82 33.89 34.44
N GLN A 866 2.39 35.02 34.88
CA GLN A 866 1.93 35.75 36.06
C GLN A 866 0.46 36.16 35.93
N ARG A 867 0.05 36.68 34.76
CA ARG A 867 -1.36 37.04 34.47
C ARG A 867 -2.34 35.87 34.58
N ARG A 868 -1.93 34.62 34.30
CA ARG A 868 -2.83 33.44 34.34
C ARG A 868 -2.66 32.52 35.55
N ARG A 869 -1.54 32.58 36.30
CA ARG A 869 -1.22 31.65 37.41
C ARG A 869 -0.94 32.30 38.76
N GLY A 870 -0.68 33.60 38.84
CA GLY A 870 -0.13 34.21 40.06
C GLY A 870 1.38 33.98 40.24
N ASP A 871 1.90 34.37 41.40
CA ASP A 871 3.29 34.80 41.57
C ASP A 871 4.37 33.71 41.70
N ASP A 872 4.00 32.42 41.69
CA ASP A 872 4.98 31.34 41.75
C ASP A 872 4.51 30.10 40.95
N ASN A 873 5.16 29.85 39.82
CA ASN A 873 5.15 28.54 39.18
C ASN A 873 6.26 28.45 38.12
N LYS A 874 7.23 27.55 38.37
CA LYS A 874 8.31 27.20 37.45
C LYS A 874 7.71 26.71 36.11
N ALA A 875 8.28 27.15 34.99
CA ALA A 875 7.92 26.56 33.70
C ALA A 875 8.33 25.08 33.68
N LEU A 876 7.42 24.20 33.24
CA LEU A 876 7.73 22.79 33.00
C LEU A 876 8.81 22.68 31.95
N ASP A 877 9.74 21.74 32.14
CA ASP A 877 10.72 21.43 31.10
C ASP A 877 10.10 20.61 29.95
N ARG A 878 10.89 20.37 28.90
CA ARG A 878 10.40 19.68 27.71
C ARG A 878 10.06 18.21 27.94
N GLU A 879 10.72 17.55 28.88
CA GLU A 879 10.43 16.15 29.19
C GLU A 879 9.12 16.04 29.97
N GLU A 880 8.89 16.96 30.92
CA GLU A 880 7.62 17.13 31.62
C GLU A 880 6.46 17.44 30.64
N GLN A 881 6.66 18.38 29.70
CA GLN A 881 5.67 18.70 28.65
C GLN A 881 5.41 17.52 27.71
N ALA A 882 6.45 16.80 27.29
CA ALA A 882 6.31 15.59 26.47
C ALA A 882 5.62 14.45 27.24
N GLN A 883 5.82 14.36 28.56
CA GLN A 883 5.12 13.40 29.41
C GLN A 883 3.64 13.76 29.57
N LEU A 884 3.28 15.04 29.74
CA LEU A 884 1.89 15.48 29.71
C LEU A 884 1.22 15.17 28.36
N LYS A 885 1.88 15.49 27.23
CA LYS A 885 1.37 15.15 25.89
C LYS A 885 1.09 13.65 25.73
N ARG A 886 1.93 12.77 26.31
CA ARG A 886 1.75 11.30 26.29
C ARG A 886 0.63 10.80 27.20
N THR A 887 0.19 11.58 28.20
CA THR A 887 -0.82 11.16 29.18
C THR A 887 -2.22 11.75 28.93
N VAL A 888 -2.36 12.78 28.08
CA VAL A 888 -3.66 13.20 27.55
C VAL A 888 -4.33 12.00 26.86
N PRO A 889 -5.54 11.57 27.28
CA PRO A 889 -6.17 10.40 26.69
C PRO A 889 -6.47 10.60 25.20
N ALA A 890 -6.09 9.64 24.36
CA ALA A 890 -6.47 9.61 22.94
C ALA A 890 -8.00 9.73 22.70
N ALA A 891 -8.80 9.36 23.71
CA ALA A 891 -10.25 9.53 23.78
C ALA A 891 -10.75 11.00 23.84
N GLN A 892 -9.88 12.01 23.79
CA GLN A 892 -10.25 13.41 23.52
C GLN A 892 -9.95 13.88 22.09
N GLN A 893 -9.28 13.07 21.27
CA GLN A 893 -9.12 13.32 19.82
C GLN A 893 -10.06 12.43 18.97
N GLN A 894 -10.53 11.31 19.51
CA GLN A 894 -11.66 10.54 18.98
C GLN A 894 -12.46 9.93 20.14
N GLU A 895 -13.69 10.40 20.39
CA GLU A 895 -14.82 9.58 20.90
C GLU A 895 -16.08 10.42 21.21
N ARG A 896 -17.18 10.17 20.48
CA ARG A 896 -18.46 9.74 21.08
C ARG A 896 -19.49 9.36 20.02
N GLY A 897 -19.57 8.06 19.76
CA GLY A 897 -20.53 7.44 18.82
C GLY A 897 -21.12 6.11 19.30
N MET A 898 -21.20 5.88 20.62
CA MET A 898 -21.76 4.69 21.31
C MET A 898 -21.08 3.33 20.99
N GLY A 899 -20.84 2.40 21.92
CA GLY A 899 -21.02 2.37 23.38
C GLY A 899 -21.06 0.90 23.86
N GLY A 900 -20.42 0.55 24.98
CA GLY A 900 -20.43 -0.82 25.53
C GLY A 900 -19.11 -1.22 26.19
N GLY A 901 -19.16 -1.67 27.45
CA GLY A 901 -17.99 -1.81 28.33
C GLY A 901 -17.15 -3.08 28.16
N GLY A 902 -15.97 -3.06 28.83
CA GLY A 902 -15.08 -4.21 29.02
C GLY A 902 -13.60 -3.84 28.91
N GLY A 903 -12.85 -3.82 30.02
CA GLY A 903 -11.39 -3.58 29.96
C GLY A 903 -10.72 -2.91 31.17
N ALA A 904 -11.35 -2.87 32.35
CA ALA A 904 -10.78 -2.22 33.54
C ALA A 904 -9.74 -3.10 34.26
N ALA A 905 -8.52 -3.21 33.70
CA ALA A 905 -7.39 -3.87 34.37
C ALA A 905 -6.00 -3.28 34.08
N ARG A 906 -5.71 -2.83 32.84
CA ARG A 906 -4.36 -2.35 32.44
C ARG A 906 -4.18 -0.82 32.42
N ARG A 907 -5.18 -0.03 32.80
CA ARG A 907 -5.14 1.47 32.76
C ARG A 907 -4.58 2.14 34.03
N SER A 908 -4.14 1.39 35.05
CA SER A 908 -3.94 1.95 36.40
C SER A 908 -2.58 2.61 36.68
N THR A 909 -1.50 2.26 35.99
CA THR A 909 -0.16 2.83 36.27
C THR A 909 0.04 4.18 35.57
N ALA A 910 -0.09 4.23 34.24
CA ALA A 910 0.06 5.46 33.47
C ALA A 910 -0.94 6.56 33.88
N ALA A 911 -2.17 6.19 34.27
CA ALA A 911 -3.15 7.15 34.78
C ALA A 911 -2.79 7.72 36.16
N LYS A 912 -2.08 6.95 37.01
CA LYS A 912 -1.57 7.44 38.30
C LYS A 912 -0.36 8.36 38.13
N GLU A 913 0.55 8.02 37.23
CA GLU A 913 1.68 8.90 36.87
C GLU A 913 1.17 10.21 36.24
N ALA A 914 0.16 10.14 35.38
CA ALA A 914 -0.54 11.31 34.84
C ALA A 914 -1.15 12.19 35.93
N GLN A 915 -1.90 11.60 36.87
CA GLN A 915 -2.46 12.34 38.01
C GLN A 915 -1.38 12.94 38.92
N GLN A 916 -0.26 12.25 39.13
CA GLN A 916 0.86 12.76 39.94
C GLN A 916 1.61 13.90 39.25
N LEU A 917 1.76 13.87 37.92
CA LEU A 917 2.29 15.00 37.16
C LEU A 917 1.31 16.18 37.16
N GLN A 918 0.02 15.94 36.91
CA GLN A 918 -1.00 17.00 36.95
C GLN A 918 -1.15 17.64 38.34
N ALA A 919 -0.96 16.88 39.42
CA ALA A 919 -0.97 17.40 40.78
C ALA A 919 0.29 18.22 41.15
N LYS A 920 1.34 18.24 40.29
CA LYS A 920 2.50 19.12 40.41
C LYS A 920 2.35 20.46 39.66
N VAL A 921 1.29 20.66 38.86
CA VAL A 921 1.12 21.74 37.86
C VAL A 921 0.05 22.77 38.25
#